data_AF-A0A317WCD4-F1
#
_entry.id   AF-A0A317WCD4-F1
#
_cell.length_a   1.000
_cell.length_b   1.000
_cell.length_c   1.000
_cell.angle_alpha   90.00
_cell.angle_beta   90.00
_cell.angle_gamma   90.00
#
_symmetry.space_group_name_H-M   'P 1'
#
loop_
_entity.id
_entity.type
_entity.pdbx_description
1 polymer ?
#
loop_
_entity_poly.entity_id
_entity_poly.type
_entity_poly.pdbx_seq_one_letter_code
_entity_poly.pdbx_strand_id
1 'polypeptide(L)'
;MFFGSAHTENDTEVLLQFIQENPLGMLITGMDCSSQDFLQCTHVPFVLDLPNTSANQSPTPKLRAHIAKQNPQVKAILESANNSPSETISLNRDVLVVFNGRHDHYVTPKFYTETKPDTGKVVPTWNYSAVQIYGKLSMYYDSKTPEAGAFLAKQMHDLSEQCETRIMGITGGDRPEPWKVKDAPERYLEIMQRNVVGIKIEIGKIEGKFKMSQEMRLGDRNGVVKGFADLGGETGQAISALVQEQETIPELAGNQKLAIQTEPDVPGIGSIDIIKSLQITERDVFYSTYWEDNCLTALHPVFHSVTLLTADHPILNDAILALSSCNIARLHSERREPSTELTGRLSPSLVHQTRSHLYYSSAIRKLAAMQPLDYSQNSTVVLTVLVLFAHLEQAMGNFKGFYCHVQGTMDLLEWHDSVGDMAIKSLLTSWMQIRYVVWWARAYFSSLDIHLRLPSIHLPLSLAGVRGPQTLHERRVKVLSIMCESHRLNFKTVLRHFRDLGSTKERVDESDESDADCTTLLHQEAARLDEWIRHLPPSEEPLYRHNDMGRPTISFQSHDAALNYAYYVVARIMQCTGFLRLICDPSSPNTEQECHEEELWVQTLLQVAQGSNMQTSLSRNSYTIGFSGLLLAGILRCRSLPLGLEIQNWLQRLMDLQPTEEGAFPVYQTLSVVKAVNRLRMVGRDVAAVTQPVDDGGGSPKVTVYNSQSISSLFFYGKYRKDNAYFQECITLGD
;
A
#
# COMPACT_ATOMS: atom_id res chain seq x y z
N MET A 1 -17.94 14.89 -18.98
CA MET A 1 -17.08 13.74 -19.33
C MET A 1 -16.08 14.18 -20.41
N PHE A 2 -14.93 13.52 -20.61
CA PHE A 2 -14.06 13.82 -21.77
C PHE A 2 -14.55 13.04 -23.00
N PHE A 3 -14.92 13.77 -24.04
CA PHE A 3 -15.47 13.26 -25.29
C PHE A 3 -14.40 13.32 -26.38
N GLY A 4 -13.59 12.27 -26.48
CA GLY A 4 -12.71 12.09 -27.65
C GLY A 4 -13.56 11.72 -28.86
N SER A 5 -13.28 12.29 -30.02
CA SER A 5 -14.15 12.21 -31.22
C SER A 5 -14.60 10.80 -31.59
N ALA A 6 -13.77 9.78 -31.37
CA ALA A 6 -14.06 8.38 -31.70
C ALA A 6 -15.05 7.69 -30.73
N HIS A 7 -15.33 8.27 -29.55
CA HIS A 7 -16.16 7.65 -28.51
C HIS A 7 -17.43 8.42 -28.17
N THR A 8 -17.62 9.59 -28.77
CA THR A 8 -18.78 10.43 -28.53
C THR A 8 -19.96 9.87 -29.32
N GLU A 9 -21.06 9.60 -28.63
CA GLU A 9 -22.35 9.34 -29.28
C GLU A 9 -23.16 10.64 -29.30
N ASN A 10 -23.56 11.06 -30.50
CA ASN A 10 -24.26 12.33 -30.73
C ASN A 10 -25.71 12.12 -31.19
N ASP A 11 -26.10 10.89 -31.57
CA ASP A 11 -27.47 10.60 -31.96
C ASP A 11 -28.40 10.66 -30.75
N THR A 12 -29.23 11.70 -30.72
CA THR A 12 -30.13 11.94 -29.59
C THR A 12 -31.15 10.81 -29.42
N GLU A 13 -31.58 10.14 -30.49
CA GLU A 13 -32.51 9.01 -30.38
C GLU A 13 -31.87 7.82 -29.67
N VAL A 14 -30.62 7.49 -30.03
CA VAL A 14 -29.82 6.44 -29.37
C VAL A 14 -29.61 6.77 -27.90
N LEU A 15 -29.28 8.02 -27.56
CA LEU A 15 -29.07 8.44 -26.17
C LEU A 15 -30.36 8.39 -25.34
N LEU A 16 -31.50 8.75 -25.92
CA LEU A 16 -32.79 8.65 -25.26
C LEU A 16 -33.22 7.19 -25.07
N GLN A 17 -32.98 6.32 -26.05
CA GLN A 17 -33.20 4.88 -25.93
C GLN A 17 -32.32 4.28 -24.82
N PHE A 18 -31.03 4.65 -24.77
CA PHE A 18 -30.12 4.21 -23.73
C PHE A 18 -30.64 4.52 -22.32
N ILE A 19 -31.21 5.72 -22.12
CA ILE A 19 -31.80 6.11 -20.83
C ILE A 19 -33.02 5.24 -20.49
N GLN A 20 -33.85 4.90 -21.47
CA GLN A 20 -35.00 4.01 -21.24
C GLN A 20 -34.58 2.58 -20.85
N GLU A 21 -33.48 2.09 -21.41
CA GLU A 21 -32.92 0.76 -21.11
C GLU A 21 -32.15 0.74 -19.77
N ASN A 22 -31.61 1.89 -19.36
CA ASN A 22 -30.82 2.07 -18.15
C ASN A 22 -31.43 3.16 -17.24
N PRO A 23 -32.66 2.97 -16.70
CA PRO A 23 -33.40 4.06 -16.07
C PRO A 23 -32.93 4.46 -14.66
N LEU A 24 -32.02 3.69 -14.04
CA LEU A 24 -31.44 4.03 -12.75
C LEU A 24 -30.28 5.01 -12.95
N GLY A 25 -30.54 6.30 -12.77
CA GLY A 25 -29.56 7.36 -12.95
C GLY A 25 -29.01 7.88 -11.63
N MET A 26 -27.92 8.66 -11.71
CA MET A 26 -27.36 9.43 -10.59
C MET A 26 -27.73 10.90 -10.75
N LEU A 27 -28.58 11.42 -9.86
CA LEU A 27 -28.93 12.84 -9.76
C LEU A 27 -27.87 13.60 -8.97
N ILE A 28 -27.18 14.52 -9.61
CA ILE A 28 -26.10 15.32 -9.04
C ILE A 28 -26.50 16.79 -9.02
N THR A 29 -26.48 17.40 -7.83
CA THR A 29 -26.81 18.81 -7.61
C THR A 29 -25.68 19.52 -6.90
N GLY A 30 -25.34 20.74 -7.33
CA GLY A 30 -24.38 21.63 -6.68
C GLY A 30 -25.09 22.80 -6.01
N MET A 31 -25.27 22.74 -4.68
CA MET A 31 -26.12 23.66 -3.92
C MET A 31 -25.36 24.24 -2.73
N ASP A 32 -25.37 25.56 -2.60
CA ASP A 32 -24.82 26.25 -1.44
C ASP A 32 -25.80 26.05 -0.25
N CYS A 33 -25.41 25.26 0.74
CA CYS A 33 -26.23 24.93 1.91
C CYS A 33 -25.37 24.96 3.17
N SER A 34 -25.84 25.64 4.22
CA SER A 34 -25.08 25.78 5.48
C SER A 34 -24.87 24.46 6.23
N SER A 35 -25.64 23.43 5.90
CA SER A 35 -25.72 22.19 6.67
C SER A 35 -25.50 20.91 5.86
N GLN A 36 -25.16 21.02 4.56
CA GLN A 36 -24.94 19.89 3.66
C GLN A 36 -23.73 20.16 2.76
N ASP A 37 -23.11 19.10 2.23
CA ASP A 37 -22.05 19.22 1.25
C ASP A 37 -22.55 19.90 -0.04
N PHE A 38 -21.69 20.70 -0.68
CA PHE A 38 -22.04 21.46 -1.88
C PHE A 38 -22.49 20.55 -3.03
N LEU A 39 -21.73 19.49 -3.32
CA LEU A 39 -22.12 18.48 -4.31
C LEU A 39 -22.78 17.30 -3.61
N GLN A 40 -23.98 16.97 -4.04
CA GLN A 40 -24.73 15.83 -3.53
C GLN A 40 -25.10 14.91 -4.68
N CYS A 41 -25.12 13.60 -4.45
CA CYS A 41 -25.47 12.59 -5.44
C CYS A 41 -26.50 11.61 -4.86
N THR A 42 -27.58 11.34 -5.60
CA THR A 42 -28.58 10.32 -5.26
C THR A 42 -28.79 9.40 -6.45
N HIS A 43 -28.79 8.08 -6.23
CA HIS A 43 -29.26 7.12 -7.22
C HIS A 43 -30.79 7.13 -7.26
N VAL A 44 -31.37 7.40 -8.44
CA VAL A 44 -32.82 7.58 -8.59
C VAL A 44 -33.29 6.90 -9.88
N PRO A 45 -34.37 6.09 -9.82
CA PRO A 45 -35.06 5.61 -11.02
C PRO A 45 -35.79 6.77 -11.72
N PHE A 46 -35.53 6.93 -13.01
CA PHE A 46 -36.15 7.95 -13.85
C PHE A 46 -37.17 7.34 -14.82
N VAL A 47 -38.18 8.13 -15.13
CA VAL A 47 -39.09 7.93 -16.26
C VAL A 47 -38.80 9.03 -17.28
N LEU A 48 -38.56 8.63 -18.53
CA LEU A 48 -38.32 9.55 -19.64
C LEU A 48 -39.66 9.88 -20.33
N ASP A 49 -40.06 11.15 -20.27
CA ASP A 49 -41.18 11.68 -21.05
C ASP A 49 -40.67 12.22 -22.39
N LEU A 50 -41.12 11.59 -23.47
CA LEU A 50 -40.90 12.09 -24.82
C LEU A 50 -42.01 13.09 -25.20
N PRO A 51 -41.68 14.14 -25.97
CA PRO A 51 -42.68 15.07 -26.47
C PRO A 51 -43.70 14.39 -27.39
N ASN A 52 -44.98 14.75 -27.25
CA ASN A 52 -46.01 14.35 -28.22
C ASN A 52 -45.79 15.09 -29.54
N THR A 53 -45.64 14.35 -30.63
CA THR A 53 -45.41 14.83 -32.02
C THR A 53 -46.56 15.66 -32.62
N SER A 54 -47.64 15.89 -31.89
CA SER A 54 -48.88 16.53 -32.35
C SER A 54 -49.09 17.98 -31.88
N ALA A 55 -48.15 18.58 -31.14
CA ALA A 55 -48.22 19.99 -30.73
C ALA A 55 -47.12 20.84 -31.41
N ASN A 56 -47.52 21.96 -32.02
CA ASN A 56 -46.70 22.89 -32.83
C ASN A 56 -45.63 23.70 -32.03
N GLN A 57 -45.09 23.14 -30.95
CA GLN A 57 -43.94 23.66 -30.21
C GLN A 57 -43.06 22.46 -29.91
N SER A 58 -41.80 22.44 -30.37
CA SER A 58 -40.83 21.37 -30.08
C SER A 58 -40.62 21.27 -28.55
N PRO A 59 -41.28 20.35 -27.82
CA PRO A 59 -41.09 20.23 -26.39
C PRO A 59 -39.80 19.47 -26.16
N THR A 60 -38.89 19.98 -25.33
CA THR A 60 -37.68 19.25 -24.95
C THR A 60 -38.07 17.99 -24.15
N PRO A 61 -37.41 16.83 -24.35
CA PRO A 61 -37.65 15.64 -23.54
C PRO A 61 -37.41 15.93 -22.06
N LYS A 62 -38.13 15.23 -21.18
CA LYS A 62 -38.10 15.48 -19.73
C LYS A 62 -37.84 14.21 -18.95
N LEU A 63 -37.09 14.32 -17.86
CA LEU A 63 -36.96 13.24 -16.88
C LEU A 63 -37.86 13.53 -15.69
N ARG A 64 -38.56 12.49 -15.22
CA ARG A 64 -39.29 12.52 -13.96
C ARG A 64 -38.76 11.48 -13.00
N ALA A 65 -38.70 11.87 -11.74
CA ALA A 65 -38.21 11.08 -10.62
C ALA A 65 -38.98 11.45 -9.35
N HIS A 66 -38.78 10.68 -8.29
CA HIS A 66 -39.12 11.12 -6.94
C HIS A 66 -38.03 10.64 -5.97
N ILE A 67 -37.80 11.42 -4.92
CA ILE A 67 -36.84 11.09 -3.86
C ILE A 67 -37.49 11.29 -2.49
N ALA A 68 -36.96 10.61 -1.45
CA ALA A 68 -37.44 10.77 -0.09
C ALA A 68 -37.29 12.22 0.38
N LYS A 69 -38.28 12.75 1.12
CA LYS A 69 -38.22 14.10 1.70
C LYS A 69 -37.06 14.29 2.65
N GLN A 70 -36.63 13.22 3.32
CA GLN A 70 -35.50 13.24 4.25
C GLN A 70 -34.15 13.27 3.53
N ASN A 71 -34.11 13.14 2.20
CA ASN A 71 -32.87 13.18 1.45
C ASN A 71 -32.20 14.57 1.63
N PRO A 72 -30.91 14.62 2.03
CA PRO A 72 -30.12 15.85 2.10
C PRO A 72 -30.25 16.80 0.91
N GLN A 73 -30.40 16.28 -0.32
CA GLN A 73 -30.60 17.08 -1.54
C GLN A 73 -31.86 17.95 -1.47
N VAL A 74 -32.94 17.41 -0.89
CA VAL A 74 -34.20 18.16 -0.71
C VAL A 74 -33.99 19.33 0.22
N LYS A 75 -33.25 19.14 1.32
CA LYS A 75 -32.95 20.20 2.29
C LYS A 75 -32.13 21.32 1.65
N ALA A 76 -31.08 20.98 0.90
CA ALA A 76 -30.25 21.96 0.21
C ALA A 76 -31.03 22.75 -0.85
N ILE A 77 -31.94 22.08 -1.59
CA ILE A 77 -32.83 22.73 -2.56
C ILE A 77 -33.78 23.71 -1.86
N LEU A 78 -34.40 23.32 -0.74
CA LEU A 78 -35.29 24.20 0.03
C LEU A 78 -34.57 25.45 0.56
N GLU A 79 -33.37 25.29 1.12
CA GLU A 79 -32.59 26.40 1.66
C GLU A 79 -32.23 27.40 0.56
N SER A 80 -31.83 26.92 -0.63
CA SER A 80 -31.55 27.77 -1.78
C SER A 80 -32.75 28.57 -2.30
N ALA A 81 -33.97 28.09 -2.00
CA ALA A 81 -35.23 28.74 -2.34
C ALA A 81 -35.76 29.63 -1.19
N ASN A 82 -34.89 30.05 -0.27
CA ASN A 82 -35.21 30.82 0.94
C ASN A 82 -36.26 30.15 1.84
N ASN A 83 -36.34 28.81 1.83
CA ASN A 83 -37.39 28.03 2.50
C ASN A 83 -38.81 28.48 2.15
N SER A 84 -39.01 29.16 1.02
CA SER A 84 -40.34 29.53 0.54
C SER A 84 -41.00 28.28 -0.02
N PRO A 85 -42.09 27.77 0.59
CA PRO A 85 -42.81 26.62 0.06
C PRO A 85 -43.69 27.09 -1.10
N SER A 86 -43.07 27.56 -2.19
CA SER A 86 -43.76 27.71 -3.46
C SER A 86 -44.22 26.33 -3.93
N GLU A 87 -45.37 26.26 -4.61
CA GLU A 87 -45.97 25.01 -5.09
C GLU A 87 -45.00 24.17 -5.94
N THR A 88 -44.06 24.83 -6.63
CA THR A 88 -42.96 24.21 -7.35
C THR A 88 -41.70 25.04 -7.17
N ILE A 89 -40.59 24.40 -6.78
CA ILE A 89 -39.29 25.05 -6.57
C ILE A 89 -38.42 24.75 -7.78
N SER A 90 -38.08 25.78 -8.56
CA SER A 90 -37.20 25.62 -9.73
C SER A 90 -35.79 26.11 -9.41
N LEU A 91 -34.80 25.32 -9.78
CA LEU A 91 -33.40 25.69 -9.65
C LEU A 91 -32.97 26.57 -10.82
N ASN A 92 -32.27 27.66 -10.52
CA ASN A 92 -31.72 28.56 -11.53
C ASN A 92 -30.46 27.99 -12.21
N ARG A 93 -29.82 26.98 -11.59
CA ARG A 93 -28.62 26.30 -12.08
C ARG A 93 -28.97 24.96 -12.73
N ASP A 94 -28.12 24.51 -13.64
CA ASP A 94 -28.28 23.18 -14.24
C ASP A 94 -27.88 22.09 -13.23
N VAL A 95 -28.60 20.98 -13.29
CA VAL A 95 -28.25 19.73 -12.58
C VAL A 95 -27.65 18.74 -13.57
N LEU A 96 -26.86 17.79 -13.07
CA LEU A 96 -26.28 16.71 -13.87
C LEU A 96 -26.99 15.40 -13.53
N VAL A 97 -27.44 14.67 -14.54
CA VAL A 97 -27.88 13.27 -14.39
C VAL A 97 -26.97 12.38 -15.20
N VAL A 98 -26.47 11.30 -14.60
CA VAL A 98 -25.61 10.32 -15.29
C VAL A 98 -26.30 8.95 -15.29
N PHE A 99 -26.43 8.37 -16.48
CA PHE A 99 -26.91 7.00 -16.69
C PHE A 99 -25.75 6.15 -17.19
N ASN A 100 -25.51 5.02 -16.54
CA ASN A 100 -24.47 4.07 -16.91
C ASN A 100 -25.10 2.84 -17.58
N GLY A 101 -24.36 2.20 -18.48
CA GLY A 101 -24.79 0.96 -19.11
C GLY A 101 -24.78 -0.18 -18.08
N ARG A 102 -25.68 -1.14 -18.24
CA ARG A 102 -25.73 -2.37 -17.41
C ARG A 102 -24.42 -3.14 -17.37
N HIS A 103 -23.64 -3.07 -18.44
CA HIS A 103 -22.41 -3.83 -18.60
C HIS A 103 -21.25 -2.88 -18.92
N ASP A 104 -20.16 -3.06 -18.18
CA ASP A 104 -18.84 -2.54 -18.49
C ASP A 104 -17.82 -3.65 -18.17
N HIS A 105 -16.64 -3.56 -18.76
CA HIS A 105 -15.57 -4.50 -18.42
C HIS A 105 -14.18 -3.99 -18.79
N TYR A 106 -13.20 -4.42 -18.01
CA TYR A 106 -11.79 -4.30 -18.34
C TYR A 106 -11.44 -5.05 -19.63
N VAL A 107 -10.80 -4.37 -20.58
CA VAL A 107 -10.23 -4.94 -21.80
C VAL A 107 -8.75 -5.18 -21.59
N THR A 108 -8.36 -6.46 -21.53
CA THR A 108 -6.96 -6.85 -21.39
C THR A 108 -6.21 -6.65 -22.71
N PRO A 109 -4.95 -6.18 -22.68
CA PRO A 109 -4.12 -6.11 -23.89
C PRO A 109 -3.92 -7.46 -24.58
N LYS A 110 -4.18 -8.58 -23.89
CA LYS A 110 -4.12 -9.93 -24.47
C LYS A 110 -5.18 -10.16 -25.55
N PHE A 111 -6.25 -9.39 -25.57
CA PHE A 111 -7.29 -9.49 -26.60
C PHE A 111 -6.88 -8.86 -27.93
N TYR A 112 -5.84 -8.01 -27.94
CA TYR A 112 -5.36 -7.38 -29.16
C TYR A 112 -4.48 -8.35 -29.95
N THR A 113 -5.07 -9.05 -30.92
CA THR A 113 -4.41 -10.11 -31.70
C THR A 113 -3.58 -9.59 -32.88
N GLU A 114 -3.67 -8.31 -33.21
CA GLU A 114 -2.94 -7.68 -34.31
C GLU A 114 -1.83 -6.75 -33.79
N THR A 115 -2.17 -5.71 -33.01
CA THR A 115 -1.18 -4.70 -32.60
C THR A 115 -0.18 -5.23 -31.56
N LYS A 116 -0.59 -6.19 -30.71
CA LYS A 116 0.29 -6.78 -29.71
C LYS A 116 1.45 -7.59 -30.33
N PRO A 117 1.23 -8.55 -31.25
CA PRO A 117 2.34 -9.24 -31.91
C PRO A 117 3.10 -8.34 -32.89
N ASP A 118 2.46 -7.33 -33.49
CA ASP A 118 3.09 -6.40 -34.44
C ASP A 118 4.07 -5.43 -33.75
N THR A 119 3.58 -4.66 -32.76
CA THR A 119 4.37 -3.57 -32.14
C THR A 119 4.53 -3.67 -30.62
N GLY A 120 3.68 -4.45 -29.95
CA GLY A 120 3.61 -4.52 -28.49
C GLY A 120 3.12 -3.24 -27.80
N LYS A 121 2.82 -2.17 -28.54
CA LYS A 121 2.41 -0.86 -28.01
C LYS A 121 0.91 -0.79 -27.71
N VAL A 122 0.48 -1.64 -26.80
CA VAL A 122 -0.92 -1.72 -26.37
C VAL A 122 -1.03 -1.47 -24.86
N VAL A 123 -2.09 -0.76 -24.45
CA VAL A 123 -2.36 -0.45 -23.04
C VAL A 123 -3.70 -1.03 -22.62
N PRO A 124 -3.85 -1.42 -21.35
CA PRO A 124 -5.13 -1.87 -20.84
C PRO A 124 -6.15 -0.74 -20.83
N THR A 125 -7.44 -1.07 -21.02
CA THR A 125 -8.52 -0.07 -20.98
C THR A 125 -9.83 -0.67 -20.47
N TRP A 126 -10.90 0.12 -20.47
CA TRP A 126 -12.25 -0.32 -20.13
C TRP A 126 -13.19 -0.03 -21.29
N ASN A 127 -14.05 -0.99 -21.59
CA ASN A 127 -15.21 -0.76 -22.43
C ASN A 127 -16.40 -0.45 -21.52
N TYR A 128 -17.09 0.65 -21.81
CA TYR A 128 -18.26 1.12 -21.06
C TYR A 128 -19.10 2.07 -21.92
N SER A 129 -20.35 2.25 -21.53
CA SER A 129 -21.28 3.20 -22.12
C SER A 129 -21.93 4.05 -21.05
N ALA A 130 -22.04 5.36 -21.27
CA ALA A 130 -22.71 6.26 -20.33
C ALA A 130 -23.31 7.48 -21.04
N VAL A 131 -24.40 8.01 -20.48
CA VAL A 131 -25.10 9.21 -20.96
C VAL A 131 -25.18 10.24 -19.84
N GLN A 132 -24.82 11.48 -20.15
CA GLN A 132 -24.88 12.63 -19.26
C GLN A 132 -25.97 13.59 -19.73
N ILE A 133 -26.80 14.05 -18.81
CA ILE A 133 -27.81 15.06 -19.03
C ILE A 133 -27.53 16.27 -18.16
N TYR A 134 -27.51 17.45 -18.78
CA TYR A 134 -27.58 18.72 -18.09
C TYR A 134 -28.98 19.31 -18.29
N GLY A 135 -29.63 19.73 -17.21
CA GLY A 135 -31.00 20.20 -17.31
C GLY A 135 -31.45 21.06 -16.14
N LYS A 136 -32.61 21.71 -16.30
CA LYS A 136 -33.24 22.53 -15.25
C LYS A 136 -34.14 21.67 -14.38
N LEU A 137 -33.89 21.68 -13.08
CA LEU A 137 -34.66 20.91 -12.10
C LEU A 137 -35.81 21.73 -11.52
N SER A 138 -37.01 21.16 -11.51
CA SER A 138 -38.16 21.62 -10.72
C SER A 138 -38.55 20.55 -9.70
N MET A 139 -38.64 20.94 -8.44
CA MET A 139 -39.04 20.09 -7.32
C MET A 139 -40.50 20.36 -6.94
N TYR A 140 -41.30 19.30 -6.90
CA TYR A 140 -42.70 19.28 -6.48
C TYR A 140 -42.75 18.75 -5.03
N TYR A 141 -42.85 19.67 -4.08
CA TYR A 141 -42.54 19.37 -2.67
C TYR A 141 -43.73 18.88 -1.84
N ASP A 142 -44.87 19.59 -1.88
CA ASP A 142 -46.04 19.27 -1.06
C ASP A 142 -47.10 18.52 -1.86
N SER A 143 -47.19 17.20 -1.65
CA SER A 143 -48.16 16.32 -2.31
C SER A 143 -49.63 16.71 -2.07
N LYS A 144 -49.92 17.64 -1.16
CA LYS A 144 -51.28 18.19 -0.95
C LYS A 144 -51.68 19.20 -2.01
N THR A 145 -50.72 19.82 -2.71
CA THR A 145 -51.07 20.72 -3.82
C THR A 145 -51.57 19.89 -5.01
N PRO A 146 -52.60 20.35 -5.74
CA PRO A 146 -53.13 19.62 -6.89
C PRO A 146 -52.05 19.26 -7.91
N GLU A 147 -51.09 20.17 -8.16
CA GLU A 147 -50.02 20.03 -9.14
C GLU A 147 -49.00 18.96 -8.72
N ALA A 148 -48.52 19.02 -7.46
CA ALA A 148 -47.52 18.06 -6.97
C ALA A 148 -48.14 16.68 -6.72
N GLY A 149 -49.38 16.62 -6.24
CA GLY A 149 -50.12 15.37 -6.10
C GLY A 149 -50.33 14.66 -7.44
N ALA A 150 -50.79 15.40 -8.46
CA ALA A 150 -50.95 14.86 -9.81
C ALA A 150 -49.61 14.41 -10.43
N PHE A 151 -48.54 15.19 -10.22
CA PHE A 151 -47.19 14.83 -10.66
C PHE A 151 -46.71 13.53 -10.03
N LEU A 152 -46.80 13.41 -8.70
CA LEU A 152 -46.36 12.22 -7.97
C LEU A 152 -47.18 10.99 -8.32
N ALA A 153 -48.50 11.12 -8.48
CA ALA A 153 -49.38 10.03 -8.90
C ALA A 153 -48.96 9.48 -10.29
N LYS A 154 -48.77 10.38 -11.27
CA LYS A 154 -48.28 10.01 -12.61
C LYS A 154 -46.87 9.41 -12.53
N GLN A 155 -45.99 9.96 -11.70
CA GLN A 155 -44.63 9.44 -11.53
C GLN A 155 -44.60 8.03 -10.97
N MET A 156 -45.36 7.76 -9.92
CA MET A 156 -45.41 6.43 -9.31
C MET A 156 -46.04 5.42 -10.26
N HIS A 157 -47.12 5.79 -10.94
CA HIS A 157 -47.79 4.93 -11.92
C HIS A 157 -46.82 4.52 -13.05
N ASP A 158 -46.24 5.50 -13.74
CA ASP A 158 -45.44 5.25 -14.93
C ASP A 158 -44.12 4.53 -14.57
N LEU A 159 -43.52 4.84 -13.41
CA LEU A 159 -42.33 4.13 -12.94
C LEU A 159 -42.63 2.67 -12.59
N SER A 160 -43.75 2.41 -11.93
CA SER A 160 -44.20 1.05 -11.61
C SER A 160 -44.43 0.25 -12.89
N GLU A 161 -45.16 0.82 -13.85
CA GLU A 161 -45.41 0.20 -15.14
C GLU A 161 -44.10 -0.09 -15.89
N GLN A 162 -43.17 0.87 -15.94
CA GLN A 162 -41.86 0.71 -16.56
C GLN A 162 -41.05 -0.43 -15.93
N CYS A 163 -40.98 -0.48 -14.59
CA CYS A 163 -40.21 -1.50 -13.88
C CYS A 163 -40.82 -2.89 -14.02
N GLU A 164 -42.13 -3.03 -13.81
CA GLU A 164 -42.82 -4.33 -13.91
C GLU A 164 -42.75 -4.88 -15.34
N THR A 165 -42.98 -4.04 -16.36
CA THR A 165 -43.05 -4.52 -17.74
C THR A 165 -41.67 -4.64 -18.40
N ARG A 166 -40.82 -3.60 -18.34
CA ARG A 166 -39.57 -3.54 -19.12
C ARG A 166 -38.37 -4.14 -18.39
N ILE A 167 -38.34 -4.06 -17.05
CA ILE A 167 -37.23 -4.59 -16.26
C ILE A 167 -37.55 -6.02 -15.81
N MET A 168 -38.71 -6.24 -15.18
CA MET A 168 -39.11 -7.56 -14.69
C MET A 168 -39.73 -8.45 -15.79
N GLY A 169 -40.15 -7.88 -16.93
CA GLY A 169 -40.73 -8.64 -18.04
C GLY A 169 -42.14 -9.16 -17.77
N ILE A 170 -42.90 -8.54 -16.87
CA ILE A 170 -44.24 -8.96 -16.47
C ILE A 170 -45.27 -8.26 -17.34
N THR A 171 -45.89 -8.99 -18.26
CA THR A 171 -46.79 -8.44 -19.31
C THR A 171 -48.22 -8.99 -19.27
N GLY A 172 -48.55 -9.84 -18.30
CA GLY A 172 -49.81 -10.60 -18.29
C GLY A 172 -49.82 -11.79 -19.27
N GLY A 173 -50.77 -12.73 -19.10
CA GLY A 173 -50.85 -14.01 -19.83
C GLY A 173 -50.58 -15.22 -18.93
N ASP A 174 -49.59 -16.05 -19.28
CA ASP A 174 -49.11 -17.17 -18.43
C ASP A 174 -48.26 -16.70 -17.23
N ARG A 175 -47.97 -15.40 -17.14
CA ARG A 175 -47.27 -14.72 -16.03
C ARG A 175 -48.27 -13.96 -15.16
N PRO A 176 -47.95 -13.66 -13.89
CA PRO A 176 -48.76 -12.77 -13.06
C PRO A 176 -49.02 -11.43 -13.77
N GLU A 177 -50.15 -10.80 -13.46
CA GLU A 177 -50.41 -9.42 -13.89
C GLU A 177 -49.38 -8.47 -13.24
N PRO A 178 -48.91 -7.43 -13.97
CA PRO A 178 -47.97 -6.46 -13.41
C PRO A 178 -48.61 -5.72 -12.23
N TRP A 179 -47.84 -5.51 -11.17
CA TRP A 179 -48.32 -4.76 -10.01
C TRP A 179 -48.64 -3.30 -10.39
N LYS A 180 -49.81 -2.82 -10.00
CA LYS A 180 -50.25 -1.44 -10.24
C LYS A 180 -50.26 -0.69 -8.92
N VAL A 181 -49.92 0.60 -8.97
CA VAL A 181 -49.94 1.47 -7.78
C VAL A 181 -51.30 1.42 -7.05
N LYS A 182 -52.40 1.34 -7.79
CA LYS A 182 -53.77 1.23 -7.27
C LYS A 182 -54.09 -0.10 -6.55
N ASP A 183 -53.21 -1.09 -6.63
CA ASP A 183 -53.36 -2.35 -5.90
C ASP A 183 -52.97 -2.18 -4.41
N ALA A 184 -52.26 -1.09 -4.06
CA ALA A 184 -52.06 -0.69 -2.67
C ALA A 184 -53.27 0.09 -2.11
N PRO A 185 -53.54 -0.01 -0.79
CA PRO A 185 -54.63 0.74 -0.16
C PRO A 185 -54.49 2.26 -0.34
N GLU A 186 -55.58 2.94 -0.70
CA GLU A 186 -55.60 4.39 -0.98
C GLU A 186 -55.02 5.23 0.16
N ARG A 187 -55.44 4.95 1.41
CA ARG A 187 -54.90 5.63 2.61
C ARG A 187 -53.39 5.40 2.79
N TYR A 188 -52.87 4.25 2.38
CA TYR A 188 -51.44 3.95 2.44
C TYR A 188 -50.67 4.76 1.39
N LEU A 189 -51.21 4.85 0.16
CA LEU A 189 -50.64 5.67 -0.91
C LEU A 189 -50.57 7.16 -0.52
N GLU A 190 -51.64 7.70 0.07
CA GLU A 190 -51.66 9.10 0.55
C GLU A 190 -50.56 9.38 1.59
N ILE A 191 -50.32 8.45 2.52
CA ILE A 191 -49.28 8.60 3.54
C ILE A 191 -47.89 8.51 2.91
N MET A 192 -47.66 7.56 1.99
CA MET A 192 -46.35 7.38 1.35
C MET A 192 -46.01 8.53 0.41
N GLN A 193 -46.99 9.06 -0.33
CA GLN A 193 -46.80 10.25 -1.18
C GLN A 193 -46.35 11.46 -0.37
N ARG A 194 -46.82 11.62 0.87
CA ARG A 194 -46.38 12.72 1.74
C ARG A 194 -44.92 12.64 2.14
N ASN A 195 -44.27 11.49 2.00
CA ASN A 195 -42.86 11.27 2.38
C ASN A 195 -41.87 11.40 1.23
N VAL A 196 -42.34 11.70 0.02
CA VAL A 196 -41.49 11.90 -1.17
C VAL A 196 -41.74 13.25 -1.80
N VAL A 197 -40.77 13.71 -2.60
CA VAL A 197 -40.89 14.90 -3.45
C VAL A 197 -40.74 14.48 -4.91
N GLY A 198 -41.49 15.12 -5.79
CA GLY A 198 -41.36 14.92 -7.22
C GLY A 198 -40.19 15.73 -7.78
N ILE A 199 -39.43 15.15 -8.70
CA ILE A 199 -38.32 15.79 -9.38
C ILE A 199 -38.61 15.75 -10.88
N LYS A 200 -38.64 16.92 -11.53
CA LYS A 200 -38.73 17.07 -12.98
C LYS A 200 -37.45 17.72 -13.48
N ILE A 201 -36.83 17.18 -14.52
CA ILE A 201 -35.65 17.76 -15.15
C ILE A 201 -35.96 17.98 -16.62
N GLU A 202 -35.90 19.23 -17.06
CA GLU A 202 -36.01 19.60 -18.46
C GLU A 202 -34.63 19.48 -19.10
N ILE A 203 -34.48 18.55 -20.07
CA ILE A 203 -33.19 18.24 -20.68
C ILE A 203 -32.75 19.43 -21.53
N GLY A 204 -31.65 20.07 -21.13
CA GLY A 204 -31.02 21.16 -21.88
C GLY A 204 -29.88 20.69 -22.78
N LYS A 205 -29.11 19.70 -22.31
CA LYS A 205 -28.02 19.08 -23.05
C LYS A 205 -27.95 17.59 -22.73
N ILE A 206 -27.75 16.76 -23.75
CA ILE A 206 -27.53 15.32 -23.62
C ILE A 206 -26.24 14.96 -24.34
N GLU A 207 -25.37 14.19 -23.68
CA GLU A 207 -24.08 13.77 -24.24
C GLU A 207 -23.82 12.29 -23.91
N GLY A 208 -23.50 11.49 -24.91
CA GLY A 208 -23.15 10.08 -24.73
C GLY A 208 -21.69 9.79 -24.96
N LYS A 209 -21.22 8.75 -24.29
CA LYS A 209 -19.92 8.14 -24.59
C LYS A 209 -20.02 6.64 -24.57
N PHE A 210 -19.84 6.03 -25.73
CA PHE A 210 -19.76 4.58 -25.89
C PHE A 210 -18.32 4.25 -26.27
N LYS A 211 -17.57 3.69 -25.32
CA LYS A 211 -16.22 3.19 -25.56
C LYS A 211 -16.30 1.67 -25.64
N MET A 212 -16.24 1.14 -26.85
CA MET A 212 -16.35 -0.28 -27.19
C MET A 212 -15.21 -0.71 -28.12
N SER A 213 -13.99 -0.21 -27.87
CA SER A 213 -12.77 -0.52 -28.63
C SER A 213 -12.84 -0.20 -30.13
N GLN A 214 -13.77 0.66 -30.57
CA GLN A 214 -13.98 0.99 -31.98
C GLN A 214 -12.81 1.73 -32.64
N GLU A 215 -11.91 2.30 -31.85
CA GLU A 215 -10.68 2.96 -32.31
C GLU A 215 -9.56 1.98 -32.71
N MET A 216 -9.70 0.71 -32.34
CA MET A 216 -8.69 -0.32 -32.58
C MET A 216 -8.80 -0.88 -34.00
N ARG A 217 -7.70 -1.45 -34.50
CA ARG A 217 -7.68 -2.14 -35.80
C ARG A 217 -8.67 -3.30 -35.81
N LEU A 218 -9.15 -3.67 -36.99
CA LEU A 218 -10.14 -4.74 -37.16
C LEU A 218 -9.69 -6.07 -36.53
N GLY A 219 -8.41 -6.44 -36.64
CA GLY A 219 -7.89 -7.65 -36.01
C GLY A 219 -7.93 -7.59 -34.49
N ASP A 220 -7.64 -6.45 -33.89
CA ASP A 220 -7.71 -6.25 -32.43
C ASP A 220 -9.15 -6.20 -31.92
N ARG A 221 -10.07 -5.58 -32.67
CA ARG A 221 -11.51 -5.57 -32.34
C ARG A 221 -12.08 -6.98 -32.35
N ASN A 222 -11.78 -7.76 -33.39
CA ASN A 222 -12.17 -9.17 -33.47
C ASN A 222 -11.61 -10.00 -32.29
N GLY A 223 -10.37 -9.70 -31.88
CA GLY A 223 -9.78 -10.33 -30.70
C GLY A 223 -10.47 -9.94 -29.40
N VAL A 224 -10.94 -8.69 -29.26
CA VAL A 224 -11.78 -8.23 -28.13
C VAL A 224 -13.13 -8.94 -28.09
N VAL A 225 -13.83 -9.00 -29.23
CA VAL A 225 -15.10 -9.73 -29.38
C VAL A 225 -14.92 -11.19 -28.96
N LYS A 226 -13.95 -11.90 -29.55
CA LYS A 226 -13.69 -13.29 -29.22
C LYS A 226 -13.30 -13.47 -27.75
N GLY A 227 -12.43 -12.62 -27.23
CA GLY A 227 -11.98 -12.68 -25.83
C GLY A 227 -13.13 -12.55 -24.84
N PHE A 228 -14.11 -11.69 -25.11
CA PHE A 228 -15.30 -11.54 -24.27
C PHE A 228 -16.33 -12.67 -24.46
N ALA A 229 -16.49 -13.18 -25.69
CA ALA A 229 -17.32 -14.36 -25.94
C ALA A 229 -16.78 -15.60 -25.22
N ASP A 230 -15.46 -15.81 -25.24
CA ASP A 230 -14.77 -16.93 -24.59
C ASP A 230 -14.77 -16.81 -23.05
N LEU A 231 -14.78 -15.58 -22.51
CA LEU A 231 -14.92 -15.34 -21.07
C LEU A 231 -16.26 -15.87 -20.53
N GLY A 232 -17.29 -15.88 -21.37
CA GLY A 232 -18.63 -16.33 -21.02
C GLY A 232 -19.32 -15.43 -19.98
N GLY A 233 -20.49 -15.87 -19.52
CA GLY A 233 -21.33 -15.09 -18.62
C GLY A 233 -22.06 -13.94 -19.30
N GLU A 234 -23.05 -13.39 -18.61
CA GLU A 234 -23.94 -12.35 -19.13
C GLU A 234 -23.18 -11.09 -19.57
N THR A 235 -22.28 -10.57 -18.73
CA THR A 235 -21.48 -9.38 -19.04
C THR A 235 -20.51 -9.61 -20.21
N GLY A 236 -19.85 -10.78 -20.30
CA GLY A 236 -18.95 -11.09 -21.42
C GLY A 236 -19.70 -11.15 -22.75
N GLN A 237 -20.84 -11.81 -22.78
CA GLN A 237 -21.70 -11.90 -23.98
C GLN A 237 -22.23 -10.51 -24.38
N ALA A 238 -22.70 -9.71 -23.43
CA ALA A 238 -23.23 -8.38 -23.70
C ALA A 238 -22.15 -7.43 -24.24
N ILE A 239 -20.96 -7.38 -23.62
CA ILE A 239 -19.85 -6.55 -24.11
C ILE A 239 -19.35 -7.03 -25.46
N SER A 240 -19.29 -8.35 -25.70
CA SER A 240 -18.96 -8.91 -27.02
C SER A 240 -19.93 -8.40 -28.10
N ALA A 241 -21.23 -8.46 -27.86
CA ALA A 241 -22.26 -7.99 -28.81
C ALA A 241 -22.14 -6.48 -29.07
N LEU A 242 -21.97 -5.67 -28.01
CA LEU A 242 -21.83 -4.22 -28.12
C LEU A 242 -20.58 -3.80 -28.92
N VAL A 243 -19.47 -4.54 -28.82
CA VAL A 243 -18.25 -4.29 -29.63
C VAL A 243 -18.48 -4.63 -31.10
N GLN A 244 -19.28 -5.67 -31.39
CA GLN A 244 -19.65 -6.06 -32.76
C GLN A 244 -20.61 -5.05 -33.42
N GLU A 245 -21.61 -4.54 -32.69
CA GLU A 245 -22.59 -3.57 -33.22
C GLU A 245 -21.93 -2.25 -33.68
N GLN A 246 -20.80 -1.89 -33.09
CA GLN A 246 -20.01 -0.72 -33.48
C GLN A 246 -19.21 -0.93 -34.80
N GLU A 247 -19.32 -2.08 -35.49
CA GLU A 247 -18.67 -2.34 -36.79
C GLU A 247 -19.44 -1.75 -37.99
N THR A 248 -20.72 -1.43 -37.83
CA THR A 248 -21.61 -1.11 -38.97
C THR A 248 -21.68 0.36 -39.40
N ILE A 249 -20.87 1.27 -38.86
CA ILE A 249 -20.86 2.70 -39.25
C ILE A 249 -19.67 2.98 -40.20
N PRO A 250 -19.88 3.32 -41.49
CA PRO A 250 -18.79 3.48 -42.45
C PRO A 250 -17.92 4.73 -42.19
N GLU A 251 -16.61 4.54 -42.17
CA GLU A 251 -15.60 5.61 -42.15
C GLU A 251 -15.75 6.55 -43.36
N LEU A 252 -16.06 7.83 -43.10
CA LEU A 252 -15.95 8.91 -44.08
C LEU A 252 -15.00 10.00 -43.57
N ALA A 253 -13.92 10.16 -44.33
CA ALA A 253 -12.96 11.27 -44.38
C ALA A 253 -12.00 11.43 -43.17
N GLY A 254 -10.68 11.36 -43.30
CA GLY A 254 -9.83 11.64 -44.46
C GLY A 254 -9.05 12.94 -44.24
N ASN A 255 -7.86 12.82 -43.65
CA ASN A 255 -6.71 13.74 -43.69
C ASN A 255 -6.93 15.17 -44.21
N GLN A 256 -6.92 16.16 -43.31
CA GLN A 256 -6.35 17.48 -43.58
C GLN A 256 -5.55 18.00 -42.37
N LYS A 257 -4.23 18.11 -42.55
CA LYS A 257 -3.35 18.93 -41.73
C LYS A 257 -3.77 20.40 -41.91
N LEU A 258 -4.10 21.09 -40.81
CA LEU A 258 -4.04 22.55 -40.79
C LEU A 258 -3.33 23.03 -39.51
N ALA A 259 -2.43 23.97 -39.73
CA ALA A 259 -1.57 24.62 -38.76
C ALA A 259 -2.38 25.38 -37.71
N ILE A 260 -1.97 25.25 -36.44
CA ILE A 260 -2.49 26.06 -35.34
C ILE A 260 -1.72 27.38 -35.30
N GLN A 261 -2.40 28.46 -35.67
CA GLN A 261 -2.02 29.82 -35.33
C GLN A 261 -2.43 30.09 -33.87
N THR A 262 -1.50 30.64 -33.10
CA THR A 262 -1.65 31.09 -31.72
C THR A 262 -2.24 32.50 -31.66
N GLU A 263 -3.29 32.72 -30.87
CA GLU A 263 -3.65 33.99 -30.21
C GLU A 263 -4.73 33.76 -29.10
N PRO A 264 -4.98 34.68 -28.14
CA PRO A 264 -4.53 34.54 -26.75
C PRO A 264 -5.63 34.31 -25.68
N ASP A 265 -5.13 34.00 -24.47
CA ASP A 265 -5.74 33.83 -23.13
C ASP A 265 -7.23 34.18 -22.90
N VAL A 266 -7.96 33.17 -22.40
CA VAL A 266 -9.17 33.31 -21.58
C VAL A 266 -9.02 32.39 -20.34
N PRO A 267 -9.18 32.87 -19.09
CA PRO A 267 -8.86 32.10 -17.89
C PRO A 267 -9.91 31.03 -17.60
N GLY A 268 -9.57 29.76 -17.88
CA GLY A 268 -10.36 28.59 -17.49
C GLY A 268 -9.94 28.06 -16.12
N ILE A 269 -10.77 28.28 -15.09
CA ILE A 269 -10.60 27.73 -13.74
C ILE A 269 -11.82 26.85 -13.41
N GLY A 270 -11.61 25.60 -12.95
CA GLY A 270 -12.57 24.90 -12.08
C GLY A 270 -12.90 23.43 -12.35
N SER A 271 -13.16 22.99 -13.59
CA SER A 271 -13.75 21.64 -13.82
C SER A 271 -12.79 20.44 -13.71
N ILE A 272 -11.50 20.65 -13.95
CA ILE A 272 -10.48 19.58 -13.88
C ILE A 272 -10.07 19.30 -12.43
N ASP A 273 -10.08 20.33 -11.57
CA ASP A 273 -9.68 20.20 -10.17
C ASP A 273 -10.74 19.50 -9.33
N ILE A 274 -12.03 19.62 -9.68
CA ILE A 274 -13.14 18.96 -8.95
C ILE A 274 -13.15 17.44 -9.20
N ILE A 275 -12.98 17.00 -10.45
CA ILE A 275 -12.93 15.55 -10.79
C ILE A 275 -11.66 14.91 -10.22
N LYS A 276 -10.52 15.64 -10.25
CA LYS A 276 -9.31 15.22 -9.55
C LYS A 276 -9.56 15.14 -8.04
N SER A 277 -10.21 16.14 -7.45
CA SER A 277 -10.52 16.20 -6.01
C SER A 277 -11.37 15.01 -5.56
N LEU A 278 -12.47 14.68 -6.24
CA LEU A 278 -13.34 13.54 -5.89
C LEU A 278 -12.64 12.18 -6.02
N GLN A 279 -11.87 11.97 -7.10
CA GLN A 279 -11.06 10.76 -7.25
C GLN A 279 -9.89 10.68 -6.27
N ILE A 280 -9.42 11.82 -5.75
CA ILE A 280 -8.46 11.87 -4.65
C ILE A 280 -9.20 11.43 -3.37
N THR A 281 -10.41 11.92 -3.10
CA THR A 281 -11.17 11.59 -1.88
C THR A 281 -11.50 10.10 -1.73
N GLU A 282 -12.01 9.42 -2.77
CA GLU A 282 -12.30 7.97 -2.68
C GLU A 282 -11.05 7.12 -2.47
N ARG A 283 -9.92 7.53 -3.09
CA ARG A 283 -8.63 6.85 -2.94
C ARG A 283 -8.04 7.08 -1.55
N ASP A 284 -8.16 8.30 -1.05
CA ASP A 284 -7.71 8.66 0.30
C ASP A 284 -8.48 7.84 1.33
N VAL A 285 -9.81 7.67 1.17
CA VAL A 285 -10.61 6.78 2.02
C VAL A 285 -10.09 5.35 1.96
N PHE A 286 -9.84 4.79 0.77
CA PHE A 286 -9.29 3.43 0.63
C PHE A 286 -7.98 3.24 1.39
N TYR A 287 -7.00 4.14 1.19
CA TYR A 287 -5.69 4.01 1.83
C TYR A 287 -5.72 4.32 3.32
N SER A 288 -6.62 5.21 3.78
CA SER A 288 -6.85 5.46 5.20
C SER A 288 -7.50 4.26 5.90
N THR A 289 -8.47 3.59 5.28
CA THR A 289 -9.02 2.33 5.83
C THR A 289 -7.95 1.23 5.86
N TYR A 290 -7.17 1.10 4.78
CA TYR A 290 -6.06 0.14 4.74
C TYR A 290 -5.01 0.42 5.81
N TRP A 291 -4.72 1.70 6.07
CA TRP A 291 -3.82 2.13 7.14
C TRP A 291 -4.25 1.62 8.51
N GLU A 292 -5.53 1.81 8.84
CA GLU A 292 -6.09 1.37 10.12
C GLU A 292 -6.05 -0.15 10.29
N ASP A 293 -6.46 -0.89 9.25
CA ASP A 293 -6.58 -2.34 9.32
C ASP A 293 -5.23 -3.08 9.28
N ASN A 294 -4.26 -2.55 8.51
CA ASN A 294 -3.03 -3.30 8.18
C ASN A 294 -1.75 -2.62 8.66
N CYS A 295 -1.61 -1.30 8.45
CA CYS A 295 -0.35 -0.61 8.75
C CYS A 295 -0.16 -0.38 10.25
N LEU A 296 -1.21 0.07 10.95
CA LEU A 296 -1.13 0.39 12.38
C LEU A 296 -0.70 -0.82 13.23
N THR A 297 -1.06 -2.04 12.83
CA THR A 297 -0.70 -3.27 13.54
C THR A 297 0.79 -3.63 13.48
N ALA A 298 1.52 -3.10 12.48
CA ALA A 298 2.95 -3.32 12.28
C ALA A 298 3.81 -2.14 12.75
N LEU A 299 3.19 -1.03 13.14
CA LEU A 299 3.83 0.22 13.54
C LEU A 299 3.75 0.44 15.05
N HIS A 300 4.48 1.46 15.54
CA HIS A 300 4.41 1.83 16.95
C HIS A 300 3.00 2.35 17.32
N PRO A 301 2.44 2.02 18.51
CA PRO A 301 1.09 2.41 18.90
C PRO A 301 0.80 3.91 18.87
N VAL A 302 1.83 4.75 18.99
CA VAL A 302 1.73 6.23 18.86
C VAL A 302 1.00 6.66 17.60
N PHE A 303 1.11 5.89 16.51
CA PHE A 303 0.47 6.23 15.25
C PHE A 303 -1.06 6.15 15.30
N HIS A 304 -1.66 5.43 16.25
CA HIS A 304 -3.11 5.48 16.48
C HIS A 304 -3.53 6.89 16.90
N SER A 305 -2.85 7.47 17.90
CA SER A 305 -3.13 8.82 18.37
C SER A 305 -2.83 9.88 17.32
N VAL A 306 -1.74 9.71 16.56
CA VAL A 306 -1.38 10.59 15.44
C VAL A 306 -2.43 10.59 14.35
N THR A 307 -3.07 9.45 14.07
CA THR A 307 -4.08 9.33 12.99
C THR A 307 -5.26 10.28 13.25
N LEU A 308 -5.59 10.54 14.52
CA LEU A 308 -6.64 11.48 14.91
C LEU A 308 -6.32 12.94 14.56
N LEU A 309 -5.04 13.28 14.38
CA LEU A 309 -4.58 14.63 14.05
C LEU A 309 -4.60 14.92 12.54
N THR A 310 -4.95 13.94 11.71
CA THR A 310 -4.92 14.09 10.24
C THR A 310 -5.91 15.11 9.71
N ALA A 311 -7.05 15.28 10.37
CA ALA A 311 -8.09 16.23 9.98
C ALA A 311 -7.58 17.68 9.95
N ASP A 312 -6.72 18.04 10.90
CA ASP A 312 -6.19 19.40 11.06
C ASP A 312 -4.85 19.61 10.34
N HIS A 313 -4.19 18.52 9.90
CA HIS A 313 -2.84 18.55 9.35
C HIS A 313 -2.73 17.81 8.01
N PRO A 314 -2.97 18.48 6.87
CA PRO A 314 -2.93 17.87 5.54
C PRO A 314 -1.59 17.22 5.16
N ILE A 315 -0.47 17.75 5.67
CA ILE A 315 0.86 17.17 5.47
C ILE A 315 0.99 15.77 6.11
N LEU A 316 0.38 15.59 7.28
CA LEU A 316 0.39 14.33 8.01
C LEU A 316 -0.50 13.30 7.30
N ASN A 317 -1.67 13.73 6.83
CA ASN A 317 -2.54 12.88 6.02
C ASN A 317 -1.81 12.36 4.77
N ASP A 318 -1.14 13.23 4.02
CA ASP A 318 -0.35 12.82 2.85
C ASP A 318 0.77 11.83 3.23
N ALA A 319 1.45 12.01 4.37
CA ALA A 319 2.49 11.09 4.82
C ALA A 319 1.94 9.70 5.17
N ILE A 320 0.76 9.63 5.81
CA ILE A 320 0.05 8.38 6.11
C ILE A 320 -0.41 7.69 4.82
N LEU A 321 -1.01 8.43 3.89
CA LEU A 321 -1.43 7.91 2.59
C LEU A 321 -0.23 7.42 1.77
N ALA A 322 0.92 8.09 1.87
CA ALA A 322 2.15 7.66 1.22
C ALA A 322 2.65 6.31 1.77
N LEU A 323 2.68 6.15 3.09
CA LEU A 323 3.17 4.92 3.72
C LEU A 323 2.21 3.74 3.54
N SER A 324 0.90 3.97 3.65
CA SER A 324 -0.13 2.93 3.45
C SER A 324 -0.17 2.42 2.01
N SER A 325 -0.17 3.32 1.03
CA SER A 325 -0.07 2.95 -0.39
C SER A 325 1.28 2.30 -0.74
N CYS A 326 2.36 2.67 -0.04
CA CYS A 326 3.64 1.95 -0.16
C CYS A 326 3.49 0.52 0.34
N ASN A 327 2.96 0.33 1.57
CA ASN A 327 2.82 -0.97 2.21
C ASN A 327 2.02 -1.96 1.34
N ILE A 328 0.84 -1.55 0.87
CA ILE A 328 -0.01 -2.40 0.02
C ILE A 328 0.67 -2.72 -1.33
N ALA A 329 1.42 -1.78 -1.92
CA ALA A 329 2.19 -2.03 -3.15
C ALA A 329 3.21 -3.15 -2.97
N ARG A 330 3.81 -3.25 -1.78
CA ARG A 330 4.82 -4.26 -1.47
C ARG A 330 4.22 -5.63 -1.18
N LEU A 331 3.06 -5.69 -0.54
CA LEU A 331 2.37 -6.94 -0.26
C LEU A 331 1.69 -7.53 -1.51
N HIS A 332 1.15 -6.68 -2.39
CA HIS A 332 0.50 -7.11 -3.64
C HIS A 332 1.49 -7.04 -4.81
N SER A 333 2.28 -8.09 -4.97
CA SER A 333 3.25 -8.18 -6.07
C SER A 333 2.61 -8.46 -7.43
N GLU A 334 3.18 -7.88 -8.47
CA GLU A 334 2.85 -8.13 -9.88
C GLU A 334 3.92 -9.03 -10.50
N ARG A 335 3.50 -9.99 -11.36
CA ARG A 335 4.43 -10.87 -12.08
C ARG A 335 5.00 -10.15 -13.30
N ARG A 336 6.32 -10.24 -13.48
CA ARG A 336 7.03 -9.77 -14.67
C ARG A 336 7.19 -10.88 -15.73
N GLU A 337 7.09 -10.49 -17.00
CA GLU A 337 7.61 -11.30 -18.12
C GLU A 337 9.13 -11.43 -17.94
N PRO A 338 9.73 -12.62 -18.18
CA PRO A 338 11.16 -12.83 -17.98
C PRO A 338 11.97 -11.99 -18.99
N SER A 339 12.50 -10.85 -18.56
CA SER A 339 13.59 -10.16 -19.25
C SER A 339 14.93 -10.80 -18.91
N THR A 340 15.89 -10.71 -19.82
CA THR A 340 17.19 -11.40 -19.91
C THR A 340 18.18 -11.16 -18.75
N GLU A 341 17.76 -10.58 -17.63
CA GLU A 341 18.61 -10.29 -16.48
C GLU A 341 18.11 -11.01 -15.22
N LEU A 342 19.06 -11.42 -14.39
CA LEU A 342 18.94 -12.25 -13.18
C LEU A 342 18.18 -11.56 -12.02
N THR A 343 17.15 -10.77 -12.30
CA THR A 343 16.40 -9.97 -11.33
C THR A 343 14.98 -10.53 -11.15
N GLY A 344 14.46 -10.48 -9.92
CA GLY A 344 13.30 -11.24 -9.47
C GLY A 344 12.05 -11.14 -10.37
N ARG A 345 11.31 -12.25 -10.49
CA ARG A 345 10.06 -12.36 -11.29
C ARG A 345 8.87 -11.55 -10.75
N LEU A 346 9.05 -10.86 -9.62
CA LEU A 346 8.01 -10.12 -8.91
C LEU A 346 8.45 -8.66 -8.75
N SER A 347 7.52 -7.75 -8.97
CA SER A 347 7.67 -6.31 -8.71
C SER A 347 6.56 -5.80 -7.79
N PRO A 348 6.79 -4.74 -7.00
CA PRO A 348 5.72 -4.06 -6.30
C PRO A 348 4.61 -3.63 -7.25
N SER A 349 3.37 -3.54 -6.77
CA SER A 349 2.28 -3.05 -7.61
C SER A 349 2.53 -1.62 -8.07
N LEU A 350 2.60 -1.43 -9.39
CA LEU A 350 2.93 -0.14 -9.98
C LEU A 350 1.85 0.92 -9.67
N VAL A 351 0.59 0.49 -9.59
CA VAL A 351 -0.55 1.37 -9.30
C VAL A 351 -0.41 1.98 -7.91
N HIS A 352 -0.24 1.15 -6.89
CA HIS A 352 -0.15 1.61 -5.50
C HIS A 352 1.17 2.35 -5.23
N GLN A 353 2.27 1.91 -5.83
CA GLN A 353 3.57 2.58 -5.71
C GLN A 353 3.56 3.99 -6.32
N THR A 354 2.95 4.16 -7.49
CA THR A 354 2.80 5.49 -8.11
C THR A 354 2.02 6.43 -7.20
N ARG A 355 0.98 5.91 -6.52
CA ARG A 355 0.20 6.68 -5.55
C ARG A 355 1.04 7.07 -4.33
N SER A 356 1.81 6.12 -3.79
CA SER A 356 2.74 6.40 -2.70
C SER A 356 3.68 7.55 -3.02
N HIS A 357 4.29 7.55 -4.21
CA HIS A 357 5.18 8.63 -4.63
C HIS A 357 4.46 9.98 -4.80
N LEU A 358 3.21 9.98 -5.25
CA LEU A 358 2.42 11.21 -5.39
C LEU A 358 2.10 11.84 -4.03
N TYR A 359 1.65 11.04 -3.06
CA TYR A 359 1.40 11.50 -1.69
C TYR A 359 2.68 11.93 -1.00
N TYR A 360 3.75 11.14 -1.14
CA TYR A 360 5.07 11.46 -0.59
C TYR A 360 5.59 12.80 -1.13
N SER A 361 5.51 13.01 -2.45
CA SER A 361 5.89 14.27 -3.09
C SER A 361 4.99 15.44 -2.64
N SER A 362 3.70 15.19 -2.40
CA SER A 362 2.77 16.20 -1.90
C SER A 362 3.14 16.64 -0.47
N ALA A 363 3.43 15.68 0.42
CA ALA A 363 3.87 15.95 1.78
C ALA A 363 5.21 16.72 1.82
N ILE A 364 6.20 16.33 1.00
CA ILE A 364 7.48 17.05 0.88
C ILE A 364 7.27 18.49 0.43
N ARG A 365 6.41 18.74 -0.58
CA ARG A 365 6.12 20.11 -1.03
C ARG A 365 5.49 20.96 0.07
N LYS A 366 4.58 20.38 0.85
CA LYS A 366 3.96 21.06 2.00
C LYS A 366 5.00 21.38 3.07
N LEU A 367 5.91 20.44 3.38
CA LEU A 367 7.01 20.66 4.32
C LEU A 367 7.92 21.80 3.84
N ALA A 368 8.35 21.74 2.57
CA ALA A 368 9.24 22.73 1.98
C ALA A 368 8.64 24.15 1.89
N ALA A 369 7.30 24.27 1.92
CA ALA A 369 6.60 25.56 1.89
C ALA A 369 6.43 26.21 3.27
N MET A 370 6.66 25.48 4.37
CA MET A 370 6.49 25.98 5.73
C MET A 370 7.49 27.10 6.06
N GLN A 371 7.01 28.12 6.77
CA GLN A 371 7.84 29.19 7.32
C GLN A 371 8.42 28.79 8.69
N PRO A 372 9.52 29.40 9.17
CA PRO A 372 10.13 29.07 10.46
C PRO A 372 9.16 29.09 11.64
N LEU A 373 8.16 29.99 11.62
CA LEU A 373 7.13 30.06 12.65
C LEU A 373 6.22 28.82 12.63
N ASP A 374 5.85 28.32 11.45
CA ASP A 374 5.00 27.13 11.28
C ASP A 374 5.66 25.89 11.86
N TYR A 375 6.99 25.75 11.67
CA TYR A 375 7.79 24.66 12.24
C TYR A 375 7.73 24.66 13.76
N SER A 376 7.90 25.83 14.39
CA SER A 376 7.88 25.95 15.85
C SER A 376 6.51 25.66 16.47
N GLN A 377 5.42 25.99 15.77
CA GLN A 377 4.05 25.74 16.23
C GLN A 377 3.60 24.29 15.99
N ASN A 378 4.14 23.60 14.97
CA ASN A 378 3.71 22.26 14.55
C ASN A 378 4.82 21.21 14.67
N SER A 379 5.82 21.42 15.52
CA SER A 379 7.04 20.61 15.55
C SER A 379 6.79 19.11 15.79
N THR A 380 5.80 18.75 16.60
CA THR A 380 5.43 17.35 16.83
C THR A 380 4.85 16.69 15.58
N VAL A 381 4.07 17.44 14.78
CA VAL A 381 3.53 16.98 13.50
C VAL A 381 4.65 16.83 12.48
N VAL A 382 5.56 17.82 12.40
CA VAL A 382 6.74 17.76 11.52
C VAL A 382 7.62 16.55 11.88
N LEU A 383 7.91 16.36 13.18
CA LEU A 383 8.63 15.19 13.67
C LEU A 383 7.94 13.90 13.25
N THR A 384 6.62 13.82 13.42
CA THR A 384 5.83 12.64 13.03
C THR A 384 5.94 12.35 11.53
N VAL A 385 5.83 13.38 10.68
CA VAL A 385 5.98 13.26 9.22
C VAL A 385 7.37 12.74 8.86
N LEU A 386 8.43 13.29 9.46
CA LEU A 386 9.81 12.81 9.23
C LEU A 386 10.00 11.35 9.66
N VAL A 387 9.39 10.94 10.77
CA VAL A 387 9.42 9.54 11.20
C VAL A 387 8.66 8.64 10.23
N LEU A 388 7.49 9.06 9.71
CA LEU A 388 6.76 8.32 8.67
C LEU A 388 7.57 8.20 7.37
N PHE A 389 8.26 9.27 6.96
CA PHE A 389 9.16 9.25 5.81
C PHE A 389 10.32 8.27 6.02
N ALA A 390 10.88 8.21 7.22
CA ALA A 390 11.91 7.22 7.55
C ALA A 390 11.40 5.77 7.38
N HIS A 391 10.14 5.48 7.74
CA HIS A 391 9.53 4.16 7.50
C HIS A 391 9.32 3.88 6.00
N LEU A 392 8.87 4.89 5.25
CA LEU A 392 8.67 4.79 3.80
C LEU A 392 9.99 4.50 3.07
N GLU A 393 11.02 5.29 3.35
CA GLU A 393 12.34 5.14 2.70
C GLU A 393 13.01 3.82 3.10
N GLN A 394 12.83 3.37 4.35
CA GLN A 394 13.28 2.06 4.79
C GLN A 394 12.58 0.93 4.02
N ALA A 395 11.25 0.98 3.88
CA ALA A 395 10.49 -0.04 3.16
C ALA A 395 10.91 -0.10 1.68
N MET A 396 11.26 1.05 1.09
CA MET A 396 11.77 1.14 -0.27
C MET A 396 13.26 0.77 -0.40
N GLY A 397 13.98 0.53 0.70
CA GLY A 397 15.43 0.33 0.66
C GLY A 397 16.20 1.54 0.11
N ASN A 398 15.65 2.76 0.25
CA ASN A 398 16.29 4.00 -0.19
C ASN A 398 17.12 4.60 0.95
N PHE A 399 18.35 4.08 1.11
CA PHE A 399 19.23 4.51 2.20
C PHE A 399 19.57 6.00 2.16
N LYS A 400 19.78 6.57 0.96
CA LYS A 400 20.09 7.99 0.81
C LYS A 400 18.95 8.88 1.28
N GLY A 401 17.71 8.59 0.85
CA GLY A 401 16.51 9.30 1.29
C GLY A 401 16.29 9.15 2.80
N PHE A 402 16.49 7.93 3.32
CA PHE A 402 16.39 7.65 4.74
C PHE A 402 17.32 8.53 5.58
N TYR A 403 18.62 8.59 5.26
CA TYR A 403 19.57 9.39 6.04
C TYR A 403 19.31 10.90 5.93
N CYS A 404 18.70 11.37 4.84
CA CYS A 404 18.26 12.76 4.72
C CYS A 404 17.20 13.10 5.79
N HIS A 405 16.18 12.24 5.98
CA HIS A 405 15.16 12.45 7.01
C HIS A 405 15.69 12.23 8.43
N VAL A 406 16.63 11.31 8.62
CA VAL A 406 17.32 11.13 9.90
C VAL A 406 18.04 12.41 10.29
N GLN A 407 18.77 13.05 9.36
CA GLN A 407 19.44 14.32 9.63
C GLN A 407 18.43 15.40 10.02
N GLY A 408 17.36 15.58 9.23
CA GLY A 408 16.32 16.56 9.56
C GLY A 408 15.63 16.29 10.90
N THR A 409 15.48 15.02 11.30
CA THR A 409 14.95 14.63 12.61
C THR A 409 15.92 15.00 13.73
N MET A 410 17.23 14.77 13.53
CA MET A 410 18.25 15.14 14.51
C MET A 410 18.30 16.65 14.72
N ASP A 411 18.33 17.42 13.63
CA ASP A 411 18.34 18.89 13.68
C ASP A 411 17.10 19.43 14.42
N LEU A 412 15.92 18.82 14.21
CA LEU A 412 14.68 19.19 14.89
C LEU A 412 14.69 18.86 16.39
N LEU A 413 15.29 17.73 16.77
CA LEU A 413 15.39 17.29 18.16
C LEU A 413 16.43 18.11 18.95
N GLU A 414 17.52 18.53 18.31
CA GLU A 414 18.49 19.47 18.92
C GLU A 414 17.85 20.84 19.20
N TRP A 415 16.85 21.23 18.40
CA TRP A 415 16.09 22.46 18.60
C TRP A 415 15.03 22.37 19.72
N HIS A 416 14.64 21.15 20.13
CA HIS A 416 13.60 20.90 21.13
C HIS A 416 14.18 20.45 22.48
N ASP A 417 14.31 21.40 23.42
CA ASP A 417 14.80 21.16 24.79
C ASP A 417 13.83 20.34 25.68
N SER A 418 12.65 19.98 25.18
CA SER A 418 11.57 19.39 25.98
C SER A 418 11.59 17.86 25.97
N VAL A 419 12.56 17.27 26.67
CA VAL A 419 12.74 15.81 26.88
C VAL A 419 11.63 15.16 27.76
N GLY A 420 10.52 15.86 28.01
CA GLY A 420 9.44 15.42 28.92
C GLY A 420 8.12 14.98 28.27
N ASP A 421 7.90 15.23 26.98
CA ASP A 421 6.63 14.88 26.32
C ASP A 421 6.57 13.39 25.96
N MET A 422 5.52 12.71 26.45
CA MET A 422 5.29 11.30 26.19
C MET A 422 5.04 10.98 24.70
N ALA A 423 4.44 11.89 23.95
CA ALA A 423 4.24 11.74 22.51
C ALA A 423 5.58 11.78 21.77
N ILE A 424 6.43 12.76 22.09
CA ILE A 424 7.79 12.87 21.54
C ILE A 424 8.63 11.64 21.90
N LYS A 425 8.57 11.17 23.15
CA LYS A 425 9.27 9.94 23.56
C LYS A 425 8.82 8.71 22.76
N SER A 426 7.52 8.61 22.49
CA SER A 426 6.94 7.51 21.70
C SER A 426 7.34 7.58 20.23
N LEU A 427 7.34 8.78 19.63
CA LEU A 427 7.83 9.01 18.27
C LEU A 427 9.33 8.71 18.15
N LEU A 428 10.12 9.15 19.14
CA LEU A 428 11.55 8.86 19.23
C LEU A 428 11.81 7.35 19.34
N THR A 429 10.98 6.63 20.10
CA THR A 429 11.05 5.16 20.18
C THR A 429 10.81 4.53 18.80
N SER A 430 9.77 4.96 18.08
CA SER A 430 9.49 4.47 16.73
C SER A 430 10.62 4.80 15.74
N TRP A 431 11.19 6.01 15.83
CA TRP A 431 12.29 6.45 14.98
C TRP A 431 13.58 5.66 15.26
N MET A 432 13.91 5.43 16.52
CA MET A 432 15.09 4.62 16.88
C MET A 432 14.95 3.18 16.39
N GLN A 433 13.75 2.59 16.47
CA GLN A 433 13.49 1.27 15.90
C GLN A 433 13.87 1.22 14.41
N ILE A 434 13.37 2.16 13.60
CA ILE A 434 13.62 2.14 12.16
C ILE A 434 15.10 2.40 11.82
N ARG A 435 15.82 3.19 12.62
CA ARG A 435 17.28 3.36 12.50
C ARG A 435 18.03 2.04 12.69
N TYR A 436 17.66 1.23 13.68
CA TYR A 436 18.28 -0.08 13.88
C TYR A 436 17.93 -1.06 12.75
N VAL A 437 16.72 -1.01 12.20
CA VAL A 437 16.33 -1.84 11.04
C VAL A 437 17.19 -1.52 9.82
N VAL A 438 17.36 -0.22 9.49
CA VAL A 438 18.20 0.21 8.37
C VAL A 438 19.68 -0.13 8.59
N TRP A 439 20.17 0.08 9.81
CA TRP A 439 21.53 -0.31 10.18
C TRP A 439 21.76 -1.81 9.98
N TRP A 440 20.81 -2.64 10.42
CA TRP A 440 20.88 -4.09 10.29
C TRP A 440 20.89 -4.55 8.83
N ALA A 441 20.08 -3.92 7.97
CA ALA A 441 20.07 -4.22 6.54
C ALA A 441 21.45 -3.96 5.90
N ARG A 442 22.15 -2.90 6.31
CA ARG A 442 23.52 -2.59 5.85
C ARG A 442 24.58 -3.53 6.45
N ALA A 443 24.30 -4.19 7.57
CA ALA A 443 25.26 -5.06 8.27
C ALA A 443 25.45 -6.45 7.65
N TYR A 444 24.62 -6.86 6.69
CA TYR A 444 24.70 -8.19 6.04
C TYR A 444 24.89 -8.13 4.52
N PHE A 445 24.67 -6.98 3.92
CA PHE A 445 24.63 -6.80 2.47
C PHE A 445 25.36 -5.53 2.09
N SER A 446 26.63 -5.47 2.46
CA SER A 446 27.55 -4.40 2.08
C SER A 446 28.95 -4.96 1.93
N SER A 447 29.85 -4.17 1.36
CA SER A 447 31.25 -4.59 1.25
C SER A 447 31.95 -4.65 2.60
N LEU A 448 33.06 -5.38 2.64
CA LEU A 448 33.93 -5.47 3.81
C LEU A 448 34.32 -4.08 4.35
N ASP A 449 34.64 -3.11 3.48
CA ASP A 449 35.03 -1.76 3.89
C ASP A 449 33.91 -0.97 4.56
N ILE A 450 32.65 -1.20 4.15
CA ILE A 450 31.50 -0.59 4.79
C ILE A 450 31.28 -1.20 6.17
N HIS A 451 31.35 -2.53 6.29
CA HIS A 451 31.18 -3.21 7.58
C HIS A 451 32.18 -2.70 8.63
N LEU A 452 33.44 -2.47 8.23
CA LEU A 452 34.48 -1.95 9.12
C LEU A 452 34.22 -0.51 9.57
N ARG A 453 33.43 0.25 8.82
CA ARG A 453 33.07 1.66 9.06
C ARG A 453 31.63 1.84 9.55
N LEU A 454 30.88 0.77 9.79
CA LEU A 454 29.51 0.89 10.31
C LEU A 454 29.53 1.64 11.66
N PRO A 455 28.73 2.71 11.80
CA PRO A 455 28.72 3.52 13.00
C PRO A 455 28.00 2.81 14.15
N SER A 456 28.34 3.16 15.39
CA SER A 456 27.48 2.84 16.54
C SER A 456 26.24 3.75 16.52
N ILE A 457 25.11 3.24 17.01
CA ILE A 457 23.87 4.02 17.16
C ILE A 457 23.53 4.09 18.65
N HIS A 458 23.86 5.23 19.25
CA HIS A 458 23.61 5.48 20.66
C HIS A 458 22.13 5.72 20.94
N LEU A 459 21.66 5.20 22.08
CA LEU A 459 20.34 5.51 22.59
C LEU A 459 20.32 6.95 23.15
N PRO A 460 19.31 7.76 22.80
CA PRO A 460 19.07 9.03 23.47
C PRO A 460 18.91 8.85 24.98
N LEU A 461 19.38 9.81 25.78
CA LEU A 461 19.33 9.74 27.25
C LEU A 461 17.92 9.48 27.80
N SER A 462 16.90 10.03 27.13
CA SER A 462 15.47 9.84 27.44
C SER A 462 14.99 8.40 27.32
N LEU A 463 15.64 7.61 26.47
CA LEU A 463 15.39 6.18 26.28
C LEU A 463 16.41 5.31 27.03
N ALA A 464 17.58 5.85 27.37
CA ALA A 464 18.62 5.12 28.12
C ALA A 464 18.26 4.92 29.60
N GLY A 465 17.49 5.83 30.20
CA GLY A 465 17.14 5.80 31.62
C GLY A 465 16.31 4.58 32.08
N VAL A 466 16.44 4.26 33.38
CA VAL A 466 15.74 3.14 34.08
C VAL A 466 14.53 3.64 34.90
N ARG A 467 14.24 4.95 34.92
CA ARG A 467 13.16 5.48 35.77
C ARG A 467 11.78 5.18 35.18
N GLY A 468 11.03 4.30 35.84
CA GLY A 468 9.61 4.02 35.58
C GLY A 468 9.36 2.75 34.75
N PRO A 469 8.11 2.27 34.71
CA PRO A 469 7.73 1.11 33.90
C PRO A 469 7.91 1.42 32.42
N GLN A 470 8.74 0.63 31.74
CA GLN A 470 8.97 0.78 30.31
C GLN A 470 7.83 0.16 29.51
N THR A 471 7.57 0.71 28.32
CA THR A 471 6.68 0.06 27.36
C THR A 471 7.39 -1.10 26.65
N LEU A 472 6.63 -1.99 26.02
CA LEU A 472 7.18 -3.10 25.21
C LEU A 472 8.11 -2.57 24.10
N HIS A 473 7.75 -1.45 23.48
CA HIS A 473 8.53 -0.87 22.38
C HIS A 473 9.79 -0.12 22.86
N GLU A 474 9.76 0.48 24.05
CA GLU A 474 10.97 1.02 24.68
C GLU A 474 11.96 -0.10 24.98
N ARG A 475 11.47 -1.23 25.52
CA ARG A 475 12.29 -2.45 25.70
C ARG A 475 12.83 -2.97 24.38
N ARG A 476 12.03 -2.97 23.31
CA ARG A 476 12.46 -3.36 21.96
C ARG A 476 13.65 -2.54 21.49
N VAL A 477 13.56 -1.22 21.57
CA VAL A 477 14.63 -0.32 21.12
C VAL A 477 15.91 -0.52 21.95
N LYS A 478 15.78 -0.79 23.25
CA LYS A 478 16.93 -1.15 24.10
C LYS A 478 17.62 -2.43 23.65
N VAL A 479 16.88 -3.52 23.46
CA VAL A 479 17.48 -4.79 23.02
C VAL A 479 18.05 -4.69 21.60
N LEU A 480 17.41 -3.95 20.70
CA LEU A 480 17.96 -3.65 19.37
C LEU A 480 19.29 -2.90 19.45
N SER A 481 19.41 -1.91 20.35
CA SER A 481 20.67 -1.19 20.54
C SER A 481 21.81 -2.12 20.96
N ILE A 482 21.53 -3.05 21.87
CA ILE A 482 22.51 -4.00 22.40
C ILE A 482 22.86 -5.03 21.31
N MET A 483 21.86 -5.53 20.59
CA MET A 483 22.03 -6.49 19.50
C MET A 483 22.90 -5.91 18.38
N CYS A 484 22.58 -4.71 17.89
CA CYS A 484 23.32 -4.07 16.81
C CYS A 484 24.75 -3.72 17.24
N GLU A 485 24.96 -3.23 18.46
CA GLU A 485 26.31 -2.93 18.94
C GLU A 485 27.14 -4.20 19.15
N SER A 486 26.57 -5.24 19.75
CA SER A 486 27.23 -6.55 19.90
C SER A 486 27.61 -7.13 18.53
N HIS A 487 26.70 -7.02 17.56
CA HIS A 487 26.96 -7.42 16.18
C HIS A 487 28.13 -6.64 15.58
N ARG A 488 28.10 -5.30 15.69
CA ARG A 488 29.14 -4.40 15.15
C ARG A 488 30.51 -4.77 15.70
N LEU A 489 30.64 -4.91 17.03
CA LEU A 489 31.90 -5.24 17.70
C LEU A 489 32.43 -6.60 17.25
N ASN A 490 31.57 -7.62 17.25
CA ASN A 490 31.93 -8.98 16.87
C ASN A 490 32.34 -9.07 15.39
N PHE A 491 31.48 -8.63 14.47
CA PHE A 491 31.73 -8.70 13.03
C PHE A 491 32.90 -7.83 12.59
N LYS A 492 33.09 -6.64 13.17
CA LYS A 492 34.24 -5.78 12.86
C LYS A 492 35.55 -6.49 13.18
N THR A 493 35.63 -7.19 14.31
CA THR A 493 36.83 -7.96 14.70
C THR A 493 37.07 -9.13 13.76
N VAL A 494 36.04 -9.91 13.42
CA VAL A 494 36.14 -11.02 12.46
C VAL A 494 36.61 -10.53 11.09
N LEU A 495 35.96 -9.51 10.52
CA LEU A 495 36.27 -9.04 9.17
C LEU A 495 37.63 -8.32 9.09
N ARG A 496 38.05 -7.63 10.16
CA ARG A 496 39.39 -7.02 10.23
C ARG A 496 40.47 -8.10 10.11
N HIS A 497 40.30 -9.23 10.79
CA HIS A 497 41.23 -10.36 10.68
C HIS A 497 41.34 -10.89 9.24
N PHE A 498 40.22 -11.08 8.54
CA PHE A 498 40.23 -11.53 7.15
C PHE A 498 40.84 -10.51 6.18
N ARG A 499 40.62 -9.21 6.41
CA ARG A 499 41.26 -8.14 5.64
C ARG A 499 42.79 -8.19 5.79
N ASP A 500 43.26 -8.35 7.02
CA ASP A 500 44.69 -8.35 7.33
C ASP A 500 45.39 -9.61 6.78
N LEU A 501 44.68 -10.76 6.71
CA LEU A 501 45.16 -11.97 6.02
C LEU A 501 45.37 -11.78 4.51
N GLY A 502 44.57 -10.91 3.87
CA GLY A 502 44.64 -10.63 2.43
C GLY A 502 45.63 -9.52 2.02
N SER A 503 46.11 -8.72 2.98
CA SER A 503 46.99 -7.58 2.76
C SER A 503 48.45 -7.91 3.09
N THR A 504 49.32 -8.01 2.07
CA THR A 504 50.78 -8.08 2.24
C THR A 504 51.45 -6.72 2.48
N LYS A 505 50.69 -5.62 2.62
CA LYS A 505 51.25 -4.29 2.90
C LYS A 505 51.37 -4.04 4.41
N GLU A 506 52.52 -3.47 4.78
CA GLU A 506 52.89 -3.07 6.15
C GLU A 506 51.73 -2.33 6.85
N ARG A 507 51.55 -2.65 8.14
CA ARG A 507 50.61 -1.97 9.06
C ARG A 507 50.88 -0.47 9.02
N VAL A 508 50.09 0.27 8.26
CA VAL A 508 50.06 1.73 8.37
C VAL A 508 49.21 2.05 9.59
N ASP A 509 49.85 2.60 10.62
CA ASP A 509 49.23 3.20 11.81
C ASP A 509 48.31 4.35 11.37
N GLU A 510 47.05 4.03 11.09
CA GLU A 510 45.98 5.01 11.26
C GLU A 510 45.54 4.92 12.73
N SER A 511 46.06 5.83 13.53
CA SER A 511 45.55 6.17 14.85
C SER A 511 44.05 6.52 14.74
N ASP A 512 43.15 5.78 15.41
CA ASP A 512 42.10 6.38 16.24
C ASP A 512 41.15 5.36 16.89
N GLU A 513 40.77 5.70 18.12
CA GLU A 513 39.79 5.09 19.03
C GLU A 513 40.14 3.73 19.65
N SER A 514 40.98 3.82 20.68
CA SER A 514 41.01 3.00 21.90
C SER A 514 40.91 1.49 21.69
N ASP A 515 42.07 0.85 21.83
CA ASP A 515 42.32 -0.60 21.94
C ASP A 515 41.68 -1.22 23.21
N ALA A 516 40.39 -0.96 23.43
CA ALA A 516 39.57 -1.73 24.34
C ALA A 516 39.36 -3.08 23.67
N ASP A 517 39.85 -4.15 24.31
CA ASP A 517 39.65 -5.52 23.87
C ASP A 517 38.17 -5.73 23.51
N CYS A 518 37.88 -6.11 22.26
CA CYS A 518 36.54 -6.35 21.75
C CYS A 518 35.75 -7.27 22.70
N THR A 519 36.42 -8.23 23.32
CA THR A 519 35.87 -9.13 24.34
C THR A 519 35.32 -8.35 25.54
N THR A 520 36.04 -7.33 26.01
CA THR A 520 35.63 -6.48 27.11
C THR A 520 34.38 -5.67 26.75
N LEU A 521 34.32 -5.08 25.56
CA LEU A 521 33.15 -4.34 25.10
C LEU A 521 31.93 -5.26 24.91
N LEU A 522 32.13 -6.48 24.39
CA LEU A 522 31.06 -7.48 24.30
C LEU A 522 30.54 -7.91 25.67
N HIS A 523 31.41 -8.04 26.68
CA HIS A 523 30.97 -8.31 28.06
C HIS A 523 30.17 -7.13 28.65
N GLN A 524 30.51 -5.88 28.33
CA GLN A 524 29.71 -4.72 28.74
C GLN A 524 28.30 -4.76 28.12
N GLU A 525 28.20 -5.08 26.83
CA GLU A 525 26.92 -5.28 26.16
C GLU A 525 26.15 -6.48 26.72
N ALA A 526 26.84 -7.56 27.12
CA ALA A 526 26.22 -8.71 27.77
C ALA A 526 25.62 -8.36 29.14
N ALA A 527 26.31 -7.54 29.93
CA ALA A 527 25.80 -7.04 31.20
C ALA A 527 24.57 -6.13 31.02
N ARG A 528 24.55 -5.28 29.99
CA ARG A 528 23.37 -4.48 29.62
C ARG A 528 22.18 -5.38 29.25
N LEU A 529 22.44 -6.49 28.57
CA LEU A 529 21.42 -7.46 28.17
C LEU A 529 20.90 -8.30 29.34
N ASP A 530 21.77 -8.64 30.30
CA ASP A 530 21.38 -9.28 31.57
C ASP A 530 20.42 -8.37 32.36
N GLU A 531 20.69 -7.07 32.36
CA GLU A 531 19.81 -6.12 33.01
C GLU A 531 18.46 -6.00 32.31
N TRP A 532 18.46 -6.05 30.98
CA TRP A 532 17.24 -6.03 30.18
C TRP A 532 16.33 -7.24 30.48
N ILE A 533 16.90 -8.46 30.53
CA ILE A 533 16.09 -9.68 30.76
C ILE A 533 15.49 -9.71 32.18
N ARG A 534 16.20 -9.18 33.19
CA ARG A 534 15.69 -9.09 34.57
C ARG A 534 14.44 -8.21 34.73
N HIS A 535 14.21 -7.29 33.79
CA HIS A 535 13.12 -6.32 33.82
C HIS A 535 11.97 -6.66 32.86
N LEU A 536 11.95 -7.88 32.31
CA LEU A 536 10.82 -8.35 31.52
C LEU A 536 9.59 -8.57 32.41
N PRO A 537 8.40 -8.07 32.01
CA PRO A 537 7.16 -8.44 32.68
C PRO A 537 6.77 -9.89 32.34
N PRO A 538 5.99 -10.58 33.18
CA PRO A 538 5.53 -11.95 32.92
C PRO A 538 4.80 -12.13 31.59
N SER A 539 4.19 -11.07 31.04
CA SER A 539 3.53 -11.09 29.74
C SER A 539 4.48 -11.21 28.54
N GLU A 540 5.76 -10.91 28.74
CA GLU A 540 6.80 -10.96 27.70
C GLU A 540 7.81 -12.11 27.89
N GLU A 541 7.66 -12.89 28.97
CA GLU A 541 8.54 -14.03 29.24
C GLU A 541 8.25 -15.24 28.33
N PRO A 542 9.29 -16.05 28.01
CA PRO A 542 9.13 -17.26 27.21
C PRO A 542 8.32 -18.33 27.95
N LEU A 543 7.35 -18.91 27.26
CA LEU A 543 6.56 -20.05 27.74
C LEU A 543 7.13 -21.34 27.14
N TYR A 544 7.82 -22.13 27.96
CA TYR A 544 8.40 -23.40 27.58
C TYR A 544 7.34 -24.51 27.58
N ARG A 545 7.19 -25.20 26.44
CA ARG A 545 6.28 -26.34 26.25
C ARG A 545 7.00 -27.47 25.52
N HIS A 546 6.39 -28.65 25.51
CA HIS A 546 6.81 -29.75 24.65
C HIS A 546 5.73 -29.98 23.58
N ASN A 547 6.11 -30.19 22.33
CA ASN A 547 5.17 -30.58 21.29
C ASN A 547 4.79 -32.07 21.39
N ASP A 548 3.83 -32.52 20.57
CA ASP A 548 3.35 -33.92 20.55
C ASP A 548 4.45 -34.97 20.30
N MET A 549 5.58 -34.54 19.73
CA MET A 549 6.76 -35.36 19.47
C MET A 549 7.83 -35.25 20.58
N GLY A 550 7.49 -34.65 21.72
CA GLY A 550 8.38 -34.46 22.87
C GLY A 550 9.50 -33.43 22.66
N ARG A 551 9.48 -32.65 21.57
CA ARG A 551 10.50 -31.61 21.33
C ARG A 551 10.15 -30.32 22.09
N PRO A 552 11.14 -29.68 22.75
CA PRO A 552 10.92 -28.41 23.41
C PRO A 552 10.58 -27.31 22.40
N THR A 553 9.52 -26.56 22.70
CA THR A 553 9.02 -25.42 21.92
C THR A 553 8.90 -24.21 22.83
N ILE A 554 9.24 -23.03 22.30
CA ILE A 554 9.12 -21.76 23.01
C ILE A 554 7.98 -20.97 22.37
N SER A 555 7.03 -20.52 23.19
CA SER A 555 5.88 -19.70 22.76
C SER A 555 5.77 -18.44 23.60
N PHE A 556 5.03 -17.44 23.11
CA PHE A 556 4.87 -16.15 23.78
C PHE A 556 3.40 -15.71 23.73
N GLN A 557 3.01 -14.82 24.64
CA GLN A 557 1.64 -14.29 24.68
C GLN A 557 1.35 -13.35 23.49
N SER A 558 2.38 -12.74 22.90
CA SER A 558 2.26 -11.87 21.74
C SER A 558 3.42 -12.06 20.77
N HIS A 559 3.16 -11.72 19.49
CA HIS A 559 4.18 -11.70 18.44
C HIS A 559 5.34 -10.74 18.79
N ASP A 560 5.00 -9.57 19.34
CA ASP A 560 5.98 -8.55 19.67
C ASP A 560 6.92 -8.97 20.82
N ALA A 561 6.43 -9.74 21.78
CA ALA A 561 7.24 -10.35 22.83
C ALA A 561 8.19 -11.43 22.26
N ALA A 562 7.69 -12.30 21.39
CA ALA A 562 8.51 -13.30 20.71
C ALA A 562 9.65 -12.65 19.92
N LEU A 563 9.36 -11.59 19.19
CA LEU A 563 10.34 -10.87 18.39
C LEU A 563 11.38 -10.14 19.26
N ASN A 564 10.96 -9.49 20.34
CA ASN A 564 11.89 -8.87 21.30
C ASN A 564 12.83 -9.90 21.93
N TYR A 565 12.30 -11.07 22.28
CA TYR A 565 13.12 -12.17 22.80
C TYR A 565 14.06 -12.74 21.73
N ALA A 566 13.65 -12.80 20.47
CA ALA A 566 14.53 -13.20 19.38
C ALA A 566 15.72 -12.23 19.20
N TYR A 567 15.50 -10.91 19.36
CA TYR A 567 16.59 -9.93 19.39
C TYR A 567 17.55 -10.16 20.57
N TYR A 568 17.01 -10.50 21.75
CA TYR A 568 17.82 -10.90 22.91
C TYR A 568 18.69 -12.12 22.57
N VAL A 569 18.12 -13.15 21.95
CA VAL A 569 18.87 -14.37 21.59
C VAL A 569 19.95 -14.07 20.56
N VAL A 570 19.68 -13.26 19.53
CA VAL A 570 20.70 -12.87 18.56
C VAL A 570 21.80 -12.02 19.20
N ALA A 571 21.46 -11.12 20.12
CA ALA A 571 22.47 -10.38 20.88
C ALA A 571 23.38 -11.33 21.68
N ARG A 572 22.83 -12.39 22.31
CA ARG A 572 23.64 -13.44 22.96
C ARG A 572 24.56 -14.17 22.01
N ILE A 573 24.06 -14.56 20.84
CA ILE A 573 24.88 -15.19 19.79
C ILE A 573 26.06 -14.28 19.43
N MET A 574 25.85 -12.97 19.28
CA MET A 574 26.91 -12.03 18.92
C MET A 574 27.88 -11.74 20.08
N GLN A 575 27.46 -11.97 21.32
CA GLN A 575 28.28 -11.82 22.53
C GLN A 575 29.13 -13.05 22.84
N CYS A 576 28.87 -14.19 22.20
CA CYS A 576 29.75 -15.36 22.30
C CYS A 576 31.15 -15.03 21.74
N THR A 577 32.18 -15.18 22.58
CA THR A 577 33.57 -14.80 22.22
C THR A 577 34.44 -15.97 21.78
N GLY A 578 33.91 -17.21 21.74
CA GLY A 578 34.69 -18.42 21.45
C GLY A 578 35.44 -18.34 20.12
N PHE A 579 34.75 -17.96 19.04
CA PHE A 579 35.38 -17.75 17.74
C PHE A 579 36.39 -16.59 17.72
N LEU A 580 36.15 -15.51 18.48
CA LEU A 580 37.07 -14.36 18.55
C LEU A 580 38.37 -14.72 19.27
N ARG A 581 38.28 -15.46 20.38
CA ARG A 581 39.45 -15.99 21.09
C ARG A 581 40.30 -16.88 20.19
N LEU A 582 39.66 -17.73 19.39
CA LEU A 582 40.32 -18.57 18.38
C LEU A 582 41.06 -17.76 17.29
N ILE A 583 40.59 -16.55 16.98
CA ILE A 583 41.26 -15.65 16.03
C ILE A 583 42.47 -14.97 16.69
N CYS A 584 42.32 -14.51 17.94
CA CYS A 584 43.35 -13.75 18.66
C CYS A 584 44.47 -14.63 19.24
N ASP A 585 44.14 -15.84 19.72
CA ASP A 585 45.08 -16.80 20.29
C ASP A 585 44.78 -18.22 19.79
N PRO A 586 45.32 -18.61 18.62
CA PRO A 586 45.12 -19.94 18.04
C PRO A 586 45.86 -21.06 18.79
N SER A 587 46.65 -20.75 19.83
CA SER A 587 47.47 -21.71 20.58
C SER A 587 46.88 -22.16 21.92
N SER A 588 45.72 -21.62 22.32
CA SER A 588 45.08 -21.92 23.60
C SER A 588 44.39 -23.30 23.63
N PRO A 589 44.73 -24.19 24.57
CA PRO A 589 44.27 -25.60 24.59
C PRO A 589 42.82 -25.83 25.07
N ASN A 590 42.07 -24.80 25.48
CA ASN A 590 40.70 -24.93 26.02
C ASN A 590 39.59 -24.68 24.98
N THR A 591 39.90 -24.68 23.69
CA THR A 591 39.07 -24.03 22.65
C THR A 591 37.93 -24.86 22.05
N GLU A 592 37.91 -26.19 22.18
CA GLU A 592 36.83 -27.01 21.60
C GLU A 592 35.54 -27.00 22.45
N GLN A 593 35.66 -26.87 23.77
CA GLN A 593 34.50 -26.93 24.70
C GLN A 593 33.70 -25.62 24.75
N GLU A 594 34.35 -24.47 24.51
CA GLU A 594 33.70 -23.14 24.47
C GLU A 594 33.00 -22.83 23.14
N CYS A 595 33.14 -23.70 22.13
CA CYS A 595 32.73 -23.42 20.76
C CYS A 595 31.27 -23.78 20.42
N HIS A 596 30.50 -24.26 21.41
CA HIS A 596 29.12 -24.74 21.22
C HIS A 596 28.04 -23.87 21.88
N GLU A 597 28.41 -22.85 22.66
CA GLU A 597 27.43 -21.98 23.32
C GLU A 597 26.55 -21.25 22.28
N GLU A 598 27.17 -20.80 21.19
CA GLU A 598 26.46 -20.15 20.07
C GLU A 598 25.41 -21.09 19.45
N GLU A 599 25.66 -22.40 19.41
CA GLU A 599 24.72 -23.38 18.84
C GLU A 599 23.46 -23.56 19.71
N LEU A 600 23.60 -23.49 21.03
CA LEU A 600 22.45 -23.53 21.96
C LEU A 600 21.56 -22.31 21.78
N TRP A 601 22.17 -21.13 21.60
CA TRP A 601 21.43 -19.90 21.33
C TRP A 601 20.79 -19.91 19.94
N VAL A 602 21.48 -20.41 18.91
CA VAL A 602 20.89 -20.57 17.56
C VAL A 602 19.72 -21.56 17.59
N GLN A 603 19.80 -22.63 18.38
CA GLN A 603 18.69 -23.57 18.57
C GLN A 603 17.50 -22.88 19.26
N THR A 604 17.77 -22.07 20.28
CA THR A 604 16.75 -21.26 20.96
C THR A 604 16.07 -20.29 19.99
N LEU A 605 16.85 -19.61 19.13
CA LEU A 605 16.33 -18.68 18.12
C LEU A 605 15.40 -19.42 17.14
N LEU A 606 15.81 -20.60 16.67
CA LEU A 606 14.98 -21.42 15.79
C LEU A 606 13.69 -21.86 16.48
N GLN A 607 13.73 -22.24 17.76
CA GLN A 607 12.54 -22.61 18.52
C GLN A 607 11.57 -21.44 18.70
N VAL A 608 12.07 -20.22 18.94
CA VAL A 608 11.26 -19.00 19.00
C VAL A 608 10.58 -18.73 17.65
N ALA A 609 11.33 -18.85 16.55
CA ALA A 609 10.79 -18.69 15.19
C ALA A 609 9.77 -19.79 14.84
N GLN A 610 9.98 -21.03 15.28
CA GLN A 610 9.04 -22.14 15.08
C GLN A 610 7.77 -22.01 15.91
N GLY A 611 7.85 -21.41 17.11
CA GLY A 611 6.69 -21.12 17.96
C GLY A 611 5.88 -19.91 17.52
N SER A 612 6.38 -19.12 16.57
CA SER A 612 5.73 -17.92 16.05
C SER A 612 4.89 -18.22 14.81
N ASN A 613 3.78 -17.49 14.62
CA ASN A 613 2.94 -17.66 13.43
C ASN A 613 3.59 -16.97 12.22
N MET A 614 3.86 -17.73 11.15
CA MET A 614 4.51 -17.21 9.94
C MET A 614 3.68 -16.13 9.23
N GLN A 615 2.35 -16.28 9.14
CA GLN A 615 1.48 -15.29 8.50
C GLN A 615 1.48 -13.97 9.27
N THR A 616 1.41 -14.03 10.60
CA THR A 616 1.54 -12.86 11.48
C THR A 616 2.92 -12.22 11.34
N SER A 617 3.98 -13.01 11.18
CA SER A 617 5.34 -12.51 10.97
C SER A 617 5.44 -11.72 9.66
N LEU A 618 4.87 -12.22 8.57
CA LEU A 618 4.87 -11.54 7.28
C LEU A 618 4.16 -10.17 7.34
N SER A 619 3.03 -10.05 8.03
CA SER A 619 2.32 -8.78 8.15
C SER A 619 2.99 -7.83 9.16
N ARG A 620 3.24 -8.30 10.39
CA ARG A 620 3.73 -7.45 11.49
C ARG A 620 5.19 -7.08 11.39
N ASN A 621 6.01 -7.85 10.67
CA ASN A 621 7.45 -7.56 10.60
C ASN A 621 7.83 -6.51 9.54
N SER A 622 6.86 -5.88 8.86
CA SER A 622 7.13 -4.95 7.74
C SER A 622 8.13 -3.83 8.07
N TYR A 623 8.15 -3.35 9.31
CA TYR A 623 9.02 -2.25 9.79
C TYR A 623 9.93 -2.67 10.95
N THR A 624 10.30 -3.96 10.99
CA THR A 624 11.15 -4.56 12.04
C THR A 624 12.21 -5.46 11.40
N ILE A 625 13.15 -5.98 12.20
CA ILE A 625 14.08 -7.02 11.73
C ILE A 625 13.35 -8.36 11.88
N GLY A 626 12.93 -8.96 10.77
CA GLY A 626 12.15 -10.21 10.77
C GLY A 626 12.96 -11.47 11.11
N PHE A 627 12.26 -12.58 11.35
CA PHE A 627 12.88 -13.84 11.76
C PHE A 627 13.83 -14.40 10.69
N SER A 628 13.52 -14.23 9.40
CA SER A 628 14.43 -14.63 8.33
C SER A 628 15.81 -13.97 8.44
N GLY A 629 15.87 -12.66 8.68
CA GLY A 629 17.11 -11.92 8.90
C GLY A 629 17.85 -12.33 10.19
N LEU A 630 17.12 -12.59 11.27
CA LEU A 630 17.70 -13.07 12.53
C LEU A 630 18.29 -14.49 12.38
N LEU A 631 17.60 -15.38 11.67
CA LEU A 631 18.08 -16.74 11.41
C LEU A 631 19.31 -16.75 10.49
N LEU A 632 19.40 -15.81 9.56
CA LEU A 632 20.63 -15.58 8.77
C LEU A 632 21.80 -15.14 9.66
N ALA A 633 21.55 -14.27 10.64
CA ALA A 633 22.58 -13.88 11.60
C ALA A 633 23.05 -15.07 12.44
N GLY A 634 22.09 -15.85 12.97
CA GLY A 634 22.39 -17.02 13.78
C GLY A 634 23.13 -18.11 13.00
N ILE A 635 22.73 -18.37 11.74
CA ILE A 635 23.38 -19.41 10.96
C ILE A 635 24.86 -19.08 10.71
N LEU A 636 25.26 -17.82 10.54
CA LEU A 636 26.67 -17.43 10.33
C LEU A 636 27.56 -17.58 11.57
N ARG A 637 26.97 -17.97 12.70
CA ARG A 637 27.65 -18.27 13.97
C ARG A 637 27.52 -19.74 14.38
N CYS A 638 26.80 -20.52 13.59
CA CYS A 638 26.56 -21.95 13.84
C CYS A 638 27.52 -22.82 13.02
N ARG A 639 27.99 -23.95 13.58
CA ARG A 639 28.74 -24.98 12.83
C ARG A 639 27.91 -26.25 12.59
N SER A 640 26.90 -26.48 13.41
CA SER A 640 25.95 -27.58 13.28
C SER A 640 25.21 -27.57 11.95
N LEU A 641 25.55 -28.52 11.08
CA LEU A 641 24.84 -28.77 9.82
C LEU A 641 23.37 -29.16 10.06
N PRO A 642 23.03 -30.06 11.02
CA PRO A 642 21.62 -30.37 11.32
C PRO A 642 20.80 -29.11 11.64
N LEU A 643 21.32 -28.22 12.48
CA LEU A 643 20.64 -26.99 12.85
C LEU A 643 20.51 -26.03 11.65
N GLY A 644 21.58 -25.90 10.85
CA GLY A 644 21.56 -25.14 9.60
C GLY A 644 20.51 -25.65 8.59
N LEU A 645 20.31 -26.96 8.51
CA LEU A 645 19.28 -27.56 7.66
C LEU A 645 17.86 -27.31 8.20
N GLU A 646 17.66 -27.32 9.53
CA GLU A 646 16.36 -26.93 10.10
C GLU A 646 16.02 -25.46 9.85
N ILE A 647 17.01 -24.55 9.94
CA ILE A 647 16.85 -23.13 9.55
C ILE A 647 16.46 -23.02 8.08
N GLN A 648 17.15 -23.75 7.20
CA GLN A 648 16.83 -23.79 5.77
C GLN A 648 15.40 -24.29 5.52
N ASN A 649 14.97 -25.33 6.23
CA ASN A 649 13.61 -25.87 6.12
C ASN A 649 12.56 -24.89 6.64
N TRP A 650 12.85 -24.15 7.71
CA TRP A 650 11.95 -23.10 8.19
C TRP A 650 11.80 -21.98 7.15
N LEU A 651 12.91 -21.51 6.56
CA LEU A 651 12.89 -20.50 5.49
C LEU A 651 12.20 -21.02 4.22
N GLN A 652 12.35 -22.30 3.88
CA GLN A 652 11.64 -22.92 2.77
C GLN A 652 10.13 -22.92 3.00
N ARG A 653 9.66 -23.31 4.20
CA ARG A 653 8.24 -23.23 4.57
C ARG A 653 7.71 -21.79 4.53
N LEU A 654 8.52 -20.81 4.95
CA LEU A 654 8.16 -19.40 4.81
C LEU A 654 8.02 -19.03 3.33
N MET A 655 8.95 -19.46 2.46
CA MET A 655 8.88 -19.24 1.01
C MET A 655 7.69 -19.94 0.34
N ASP A 656 7.22 -21.07 0.86
CA ASP A 656 6.08 -21.81 0.32
C ASP A 656 4.76 -21.03 0.50
N LEU A 657 4.70 -20.07 1.44
CA LEU A 657 3.63 -19.08 1.56
C LEU A 657 3.67 -18.00 0.45
N GLN A 658 4.67 -18.06 -0.42
CA GLN A 658 4.93 -17.10 -1.50
C GLN A 658 5.09 -15.63 -1.05
N PRO A 659 5.84 -15.34 0.03
CA PRO A 659 6.13 -13.96 0.42
C PRO A 659 7.11 -13.32 -0.57
N THR A 660 7.01 -12.00 -0.70
CA THR A 660 8.05 -11.20 -1.34
C THR A 660 9.18 -10.90 -0.36
N GLU A 661 8.82 -10.40 0.82
CA GLU A 661 9.74 -9.92 1.84
C GLU A 661 9.25 -10.27 3.26
N GLU A 662 10.19 -10.29 4.21
CA GLU A 662 9.93 -10.21 5.64
C GLU A 662 10.96 -9.23 6.23
N GLY A 663 10.55 -8.29 7.09
CA GLY A 663 11.49 -7.27 7.59
C GLY A 663 12.01 -6.32 6.51
N ALA A 664 11.21 -6.08 5.48
CA ALA A 664 11.59 -5.37 4.25
C ALA A 664 12.84 -5.96 3.56
N PHE A 665 13.11 -7.26 3.73
CA PHE A 665 14.19 -7.96 3.04
C PHE A 665 13.66 -9.16 2.25
N PRO A 666 14.13 -9.42 1.02
CA PRO A 666 13.62 -10.52 0.20
C PRO A 666 13.92 -11.89 0.81
N VAL A 667 12.87 -12.65 1.12
CA VAL A 667 13.00 -13.95 1.79
C VAL A 667 13.81 -14.95 0.95
N TYR A 668 13.65 -14.88 -0.38
CA TYR A 668 14.38 -15.77 -1.29
C TYR A 668 15.89 -15.50 -1.29
N GLN A 669 16.34 -14.25 -1.10
CA GLN A 669 17.77 -13.93 -1.00
C GLN A 669 18.35 -14.53 0.27
N THR A 670 17.66 -14.38 1.40
CA THR A 670 18.03 -15.01 2.67
C THR A 670 18.15 -16.53 2.53
N LEU A 671 17.16 -17.18 1.90
CA LEU A 671 17.18 -18.62 1.67
C LEU A 671 18.34 -19.05 0.78
N SER A 672 18.67 -18.30 -0.27
CA SER A 672 19.82 -18.59 -1.15
C SER A 672 21.15 -18.53 -0.39
N VAL A 673 21.35 -17.53 0.46
CA VAL A 673 22.57 -17.44 1.29
C VAL A 673 22.65 -18.59 2.27
N VAL A 674 21.54 -18.93 2.95
CA VAL A 674 21.48 -20.08 3.87
C VAL A 674 21.81 -21.41 3.16
N LYS A 675 21.28 -21.62 1.95
CA LYS A 675 21.60 -22.80 1.13
C LYS A 675 23.09 -22.85 0.79
N ALA A 676 23.70 -21.73 0.41
CA ALA A 676 25.14 -21.65 0.11
C ALA A 676 25.99 -21.97 1.36
N VAL A 677 25.65 -21.39 2.51
CA VAL A 677 26.32 -21.67 3.79
C VAL A 677 26.26 -23.17 4.13
N ASN A 678 25.08 -23.79 4.01
CA ASN A 678 24.94 -25.24 4.29
C ASN A 678 25.71 -26.11 3.29
N ARG A 679 25.77 -25.74 2.01
CA ARG A 679 26.58 -26.44 1.01
C ARG A 679 28.07 -26.41 1.36
N LEU A 680 28.59 -25.26 1.78
CA LEU A 680 29.96 -25.15 2.26
C LEU A 680 30.21 -26.02 3.51
N ARG A 681 29.27 -26.04 4.45
CA ARG A 681 29.39 -26.91 5.64
C ARG A 681 29.41 -28.40 5.31
N MET A 682 28.62 -28.85 4.32
CA MET A 682 28.62 -30.26 3.89
C MET A 682 30.00 -30.72 3.41
N VAL A 683 30.80 -29.82 2.84
CA VAL A 683 32.18 -30.11 2.40
C VAL A 683 33.23 -29.74 3.44
N GLY A 684 32.82 -29.53 4.70
CA GLY A 684 33.72 -29.27 5.84
C GLY A 684 34.26 -27.84 5.90
N ARG A 685 33.55 -26.85 5.36
CA ARG A 685 33.89 -25.42 5.45
C ARG A 685 32.89 -24.70 6.36
N ASP A 686 33.37 -24.17 7.48
CA ASP A 686 32.56 -23.40 8.43
C ASP A 686 32.63 -21.91 8.08
N VAL A 687 31.48 -21.34 7.70
CA VAL A 687 31.34 -19.92 7.36
C VAL A 687 31.16 -19.10 8.63
N ALA A 688 31.95 -18.03 8.76
CA ALA A 688 31.91 -17.08 9.86
C ALA A 688 31.45 -15.68 9.43
N ALA A 689 31.55 -15.30 8.16
CA ALA A 689 31.00 -14.03 7.70
C ALA A 689 30.69 -14.07 6.21
N VAL A 690 29.83 -13.15 5.78
CA VAL A 690 29.48 -12.94 4.37
C VAL A 690 29.48 -11.44 4.09
N THR A 691 30.04 -11.04 2.94
CA THR A 691 30.02 -9.64 2.46
C THR A 691 29.76 -9.59 0.96
N GLN A 692 29.38 -8.41 0.47
CA GLN A 692 29.30 -8.17 -0.97
C GLN A 692 30.69 -7.85 -1.55
N PRO A 693 30.99 -8.26 -2.80
CA PRO A 693 32.24 -7.91 -3.46
C PRO A 693 32.44 -6.41 -3.68
N VAL A 694 31.36 -5.70 -3.96
CA VAL A 694 31.34 -4.25 -4.22
C VAL A 694 30.17 -3.66 -3.45
N ASP A 695 30.39 -2.53 -2.78
CA ASP A 695 29.29 -1.74 -2.24
C ASP A 695 28.79 -0.78 -3.32
N ASP A 696 27.49 -0.83 -3.57
CA ASP A 696 26.79 0.06 -4.50
C ASP A 696 26.09 1.22 -3.77
N GLY A 697 26.50 1.52 -2.52
CA GLY A 697 25.90 2.56 -1.69
C GLY A 697 24.51 2.21 -1.15
N GLY A 698 24.16 0.92 -1.11
CA GLY A 698 22.83 0.46 -0.72
C GLY A 698 21.89 0.21 -1.91
N GLY A 699 22.39 0.44 -3.12
CA GLY A 699 21.73 0.15 -4.38
C GLY A 699 20.64 1.15 -4.75
N SER A 700 19.77 0.75 -5.68
CA SER A 700 18.64 1.56 -6.12
C SER A 700 17.41 1.30 -5.24
N PRO A 701 16.55 2.30 -4.99
CA PRO A 701 15.28 2.05 -4.32
C PRO A 701 14.48 0.93 -5.01
N LYS A 702 13.78 0.14 -4.21
CA LYS A 702 12.96 -1.02 -4.60
C LYS A 702 11.69 -0.61 -5.34
N VAL A 703 11.86 0.10 -6.44
CA VAL A 703 10.78 0.62 -7.27
C VAL A 703 10.27 -0.50 -8.15
N THR A 704 11.16 -1.07 -8.96
CA THR A 704 10.82 -2.03 -10.01
C THR A 704 11.00 -3.48 -9.58
N VAL A 705 11.71 -3.74 -8.48
CA VAL A 705 12.01 -5.07 -7.93
C VAL A 705 12.10 -4.98 -6.41
N TYR A 706 12.00 -6.12 -5.74
CA TYR A 706 12.12 -6.20 -4.27
C TYR A 706 13.56 -6.16 -3.76
N ASN A 707 14.55 -6.18 -4.64
CA ASN A 707 15.96 -6.06 -4.25
C ASN A 707 16.39 -4.61 -4.40
N SER A 708 16.94 -4.02 -3.34
CA SER A 708 17.64 -2.74 -3.50
C SER A 708 19.00 -2.94 -4.16
N GLN A 709 19.61 -4.12 -3.96
CA GLN A 709 20.92 -4.49 -4.49
C GLN A 709 20.85 -5.85 -5.20
N SER A 710 21.52 -5.99 -6.35
CA SER A 710 21.63 -7.27 -7.04
C SER A 710 22.65 -8.17 -6.33
N ILE A 711 22.17 -9.16 -5.59
CA ILE A 711 23.02 -10.14 -4.92
C ILE A 711 23.16 -11.37 -5.80
N SER A 712 24.04 -11.30 -6.80
CA SER A 712 24.42 -12.44 -7.64
C SER A 712 25.64 -13.18 -7.12
N SER A 713 26.53 -12.50 -6.38
CA SER A 713 27.76 -13.09 -5.83
C SER A 713 28.08 -12.51 -4.45
N LEU A 714 28.59 -13.35 -3.55
CA LEU A 714 29.01 -12.95 -2.20
C LEU A 714 30.38 -13.52 -1.87
N PHE A 715 31.16 -12.78 -1.07
CA PHE A 715 32.34 -13.33 -0.42
C PHE A 715 31.96 -14.05 0.86
N PHE A 716 32.42 -15.29 0.98
CA PHE A 716 32.29 -16.12 2.17
C PHE A 716 33.65 -16.19 2.87
N TYR A 717 33.64 -15.94 4.17
CA TYR A 717 34.83 -15.98 5.02
C TYR A 717 34.64 -17.04 6.08
N GLY A 718 35.65 -17.88 6.31
CA GLY A 718 35.50 -18.99 7.24
C GLY A 718 36.77 -19.80 7.47
N LYS A 719 36.60 -21.01 7.99
CA LYS A 719 37.66 -21.99 8.24
C LYS A 719 37.35 -23.35 7.63
N TYR A 720 38.39 -24.06 7.20
CA TYR A 720 38.31 -25.48 6.87
C TYR A 720 38.36 -26.32 8.16
N ARG A 721 37.45 -27.29 8.31
CA ARG A 721 37.45 -28.20 9.48
C ARG A 721 38.67 -29.11 9.55
N LYS A 722 39.28 -29.41 8.40
CA LYS A 722 40.36 -30.41 8.29
C LYS A 722 41.67 -29.93 8.90
N ASP A 723 42.03 -28.67 8.67
CA ASP A 723 43.32 -28.09 9.03
C ASP A 723 43.22 -26.73 9.74
N ASN A 724 42.00 -26.27 10.03
CA ASN A 724 41.70 -24.97 10.63
C ASN A 724 42.24 -23.77 9.84
N ALA A 725 42.63 -23.96 8.57
CA ALA A 725 43.07 -22.88 7.71
C ALA A 725 41.89 -21.95 7.37
N TYR A 726 42.18 -20.66 7.23
CA TYR A 726 41.20 -19.65 6.86
C TYR A 726 40.94 -19.66 5.34
N PHE A 727 39.71 -19.34 4.94
CA PHE A 727 39.38 -19.15 3.52
C PHE A 727 38.60 -17.86 3.29
N GLN A 728 38.77 -17.32 2.09
CA GLN A 728 37.93 -16.31 1.48
C GLN A 728 37.60 -16.77 0.06
N GLU A 729 36.31 -16.87 -0.25
CA GLU A 729 35.84 -17.38 -1.54
C GLU A 729 34.67 -16.55 -2.05
N CYS A 730 34.71 -16.14 -3.32
CA CYS A 730 33.57 -15.49 -3.97
C CYS A 730 32.70 -16.57 -4.62
N ILE A 731 31.42 -16.63 -4.24
CA ILE A 731 30.47 -17.63 -4.73
C ILE A 731 29.30 -16.93 -5.41
N THR A 732 28.96 -17.37 -6.62
CA THR A 732 27.75 -16.96 -7.33
C THR A 732 26.54 -17.70 -6.77
N LEU A 733 25.51 -16.96 -6.36
CA LEU A 733 24.25 -17.51 -5.87
C LEU A 733 23.35 -17.82 -7.07
N GLY A 734 23.02 -19.10 -7.30
CA GLY A 734 22.10 -19.48 -8.39
C GLY A 734 22.43 -20.80 -9.08
N ASP A 735 23.63 -21.36 -8.87
CA ASP A 735 24.05 -22.68 -9.39
C ASP A 735 23.57 -23.86 -8.54
#